data_AF-A0A7C8HU58-F1
#
_entry.id   AF-A0A7C8HU58-F1
#
_cell.length_a   1.000
_cell.length_b   1.000
_cell.length_c   1.000
_cell.angle_alpha   90.00
_cell.angle_beta   90.00
_cell.angle_gamma   90.00
#
_symmetry.space_group_name_H-M   'P 1'
#
loop_
_entity.id
_entity.type
_entity.pdbx_description
1 polymer ?
#
loop_
_entity_poly.entity_id
_entity_poly.type
_entity_poly.pdbx_seq_one_letter_code
_entity_poly.pdbx_strand_id
1 'polypeptide(L)'
;MKQFRADLHIHSRFSRATSKKLTPRHLAAWAEVKGLDVLGTGDCTHPEWLDELEDQLVEDSQSGLFRLKDTTDLGKEIPRFEETSMNGRALFTLQGEISSIYKRGGKVRKVHNLVYMPTFEAARKFSKRLGEIGNITSDGRPILGMDSRDILDLVLETHPLAFLIPAHIWTPWFSLFGSKSGFDTVEECYGDYASEIFALETGLSSDPEMNWLWSALDRFALVSNSDAHSGDKLARECNLFAGDISFEGMYRSLRGEGLGHKFLGTMEFFPEEGKYHLDGHRKCNVVMEPRETLTRDGICPVCGKPLTVGVLHRILSLADRDTPKQPSKAGDFSSLIPLPEMMGEVLGVGPKTKKVMTLYAEAIQKLGSEMNILRDVPEEDIKKVHPILAEAVGRMRKGEVLRQPGFDGEYGVVRVFSQKERNEFKHGKSLIDVPEKVSGLTPEEKASITPIFEAAVQQRQDEPERIEYNDAQQKAIFSAPDPVLVMAGPGTGKTRTLIGRIEHLLGSGVKARQVLALTFTRRAAQELTTRLADSVQNKLSIPRADTLHGLAFEYWQNSYSDAPTLLSEESSKRVFAEANAEASKQQCKKAWEVISLCRERMDPCPAEQQPAYDNYCGLKNSWNLSDYTDLLEFWLESLRNNVFVRPWTHVLVDEIQDLSPLQLAVVRELVSQDDQNGQGFFGIGDPDQSIYGFRGAHGGVKEFLAQELPSLNTIQLSENYRSSQQIVDYASALMEPAREAQAIEAKKTVEAEVRMFEAPTSEAEASWIAEQVRGLLGQTSHSLQDNRQERLLGGELSPGDIAVLVRFKALIPVISQTLNRLGIPCSVPEQEAFWVDPRVEIILAAAGRFVGISSKEGEEQITCPDKVLAKGPQGIAVYMEDILPFDRLFWKSTAFKQLVHNYKEHKGWAGLLNWINLQTELDLVRQKSEKVQIMSMHASKGLEFKAVFLPALEDGIVPYSGMSTLTGTTSGAPDHFDVDEERRLLYVAITRAEQLLFLSHSTTRMIYGRTVHLAPSRFLADLPEDRLMHSALKAKKKHKETQLTLL
;
A
#
# COMPACT_ATOMS: atom_id res chain seq x y z
N MET A 1 -14.70 -39.67 -22.93
CA MET A 1 -14.46 -39.04 -21.62
C MET A 1 -15.68 -38.22 -21.25
N LYS A 2 -16.09 -38.21 -19.98
CA LYS A 2 -17.19 -37.37 -19.51
C LYS A 2 -16.73 -35.91 -19.60
N GLN A 3 -17.58 -35.03 -20.15
CA GLN A 3 -17.33 -33.59 -20.16
C GLN A 3 -17.98 -32.96 -18.93
N PHE A 4 -17.37 -31.90 -18.41
CA PHE A 4 -17.94 -31.11 -17.32
C PHE A 4 -17.63 -29.61 -17.48
N ARG A 5 -18.48 -28.77 -16.89
CA ARG A 5 -18.41 -27.30 -16.97
C ARG A 5 -18.00 -26.71 -15.62
N ALA A 6 -17.06 -25.77 -15.63
CA ALA A 6 -16.56 -25.14 -14.41
C ALA A 6 -16.51 -23.62 -14.50
N ASP A 7 -17.15 -22.94 -13.56
CA ASP A 7 -17.05 -21.47 -13.38
C ASP A 7 -16.16 -21.18 -12.16
N LEU A 8 -14.94 -20.74 -12.42
CA LEU A 8 -13.84 -20.75 -11.45
C LEU A 8 -13.48 -19.36 -10.93
N HIS A 9 -14.29 -18.33 -11.21
CA HIS A 9 -14.13 -17.00 -10.62
C HIS A 9 -15.49 -16.44 -10.23
N ILE A 10 -15.77 -16.48 -8.93
CA ILE A 10 -16.96 -15.89 -8.35
C ILE A 10 -16.60 -15.11 -7.10
N HIS A 11 -17.53 -14.30 -6.60
CA HIS A 11 -17.40 -13.63 -5.32
C HIS A 11 -18.44 -14.10 -4.31
N SER A 12 -18.10 -14.00 -3.03
CA SER A 12 -19.00 -14.30 -1.92
C SER A 12 -19.81 -13.06 -1.52
N ARG A 13 -20.70 -13.23 -0.54
CA ARG A 13 -21.42 -12.13 0.11
C ARG A 13 -20.55 -11.19 0.95
N PHE A 14 -19.29 -11.55 1.19
CA PHE A 14 -18.31 -10.73 1.93
C PHE A 14 -17.53 -9.78 1.02
N SER A 15 -17.54 -10.01 -0.29
CA SER A 15 -17.06 -9.04 -1.27
C SER A 15 -18.00 -7.86 -1.42
N ARG A 16 -17.45 -6.68 -1.76
CA ARG A 16 -18.27 -5.49 -2.01
C ARG A 16 -19.07 -5.60 -3.31
N ALA A 17 -20.22 -4.92 -3.34
CA ALA A 17 -21.14 -4.88 -4.49
C ALA A 17 -21.69 -6.25 -4.93
N THR A 18 -21.65 -7.26 -4.04
CA THR A 18 -22.24 -8.58 -4.29
C THR A 18 -23.60 -8.73 -3.61
N SER A 19 -24.37 -9.71 -4.08
CA SER A 19 -25.63 -10.08 -3.46
C SER A 19 -25.41 -10.74 -2.09
N LYS A 20 -26.09 -10.23 -1.05
CA LYS A 20 -26.11 -10.85 0.29
C LYS A 20 -26.64 -12.29 0.30
N LYS A 21 -27.31 -12.72 -0.78
CA LYS A 21 -27.84 -14.08 -0.95
C LYS A 21 -26.81 -15.10 -1.43
N LEU A 22 -25.58 -14.69 -1.73
CA LEU A 22 -24.52 -15.61 -2.18
C LEU A 22 -24.00 -16.49 -1.03
N THR A 23 -24.82 -17.47 -0.65
CA THR A 23 -24.47 -18.56 0.26
C THR A 23 -24.14 -19.82 -0.55
N PRO A 24 -23.46 -20.83 0.02
CA PRO A 24 -23.16 -22.08 -0.68
C PRO A 24 -24.42 -22.77 -1.22
N ARG A 25 -25.51 -22.76 -0.45
CA ARG A 25 -26.83 -23.26 -0.90
C ARG A 25 -27.37 -22.51 -2.11
N HIS A 26 -27.32 -21.18 -2.09
CA HIS A 26 -27.80 -20.36 -3.19
C HIS A 26 -26.97 -20.56 -4.46
N LEU A 27 -25.65 -20.69 -4.32
CA LEU A 27 -24.73 -21.02 -5.40
C LEU A 27 -25.03 -22.40 -5.99
N ALA A 28 -25.23 -23.42 -5.15
CA ALA A 28 -25.59 -24.77 -5.61
C ALA A 28 -26.92 -24.79 -6.38
N ALA A 29 -27.93 -24.07 -5.89
CA ALA A 29 -29.23 -23.96 -6.58
C ALA A 29 -29.08 -23.32 -7.96
N TRP A 30 -28.35 -22.20 -8.06
CA TRP A 30 -28.12 -21.55 -9.35
C TRP A 30 -27.22 -22.36 -10.27
N ALA A 31 -26.26 -23.10 -9.74
CA ALA A 31 -25.41 -23.99 -10.53
C ALA A 31 -26.22 -25.04 -11.28
N GLU A 32 -27.28 -25.60 -10.68
CA GLU A 32 -28.17 -26.53 -11.39
C GLU A 32 -29.01 -25.84 -12.47
N VAL A 33 -29.55 -24.65 -12.18
CA VAL A 33 -30.30 -23.85 -13.16
C VAL A 33 -29.41 -23.51 -14.36
N LYS A 34 -28.16 -23.10 -14.10
CA LYS A 34 -27.18 -22.77 -15.13
C LYS A 34 -26.65 -24.00 -15.86
N GLY A 35 -26.49 -25.11 -15.16
CA GLY A 35 -25.91 -26.34 -15.69
C GLY A 35 -24.39 -26.39 -15.54
N LEU A 36 -23.89 -25.93 -14.39
CA LEU A 36 -22.48 -26.04 -13.97
C LEU A 36 -22.26 -27.30 -13.14
N ASP A 37 -21.12 -27.96 -13.36
CA ASP A 37 -20.73 -29.15 -12.60
C ASP A 37 -19.77 -28.79 -11.45
N VAL A 38 -18.91 -27.78 -11.67
CA VAL A 38 -17.96 -27.28 -10.68
C VAL A 38 -18.06 -25.75 -10.59
N LEU A 39 -17.94 -25.21 -9.37
CA LEU A 39 -17.89 -23.77 -9.14
C LEU A 39 -16.81 -23.41 -8.12
N GLY A 40 -16.21 -22.24 -8.30
CA GLY A 40 -15.47 -21.57 -7.24
C GLY A 40 -16.38 -21.29 -6.04
N THR A 41 -15.82 -21.15 -4.85
CA THR A 41 -16.57 -20.64 -3.68
C THR A 41 -16.58 -19.12 -3.60
N GLY A 42 -15.61 -18.46 -4.25
CA GLY A 42 -15.28 -17.05 -4.05
C GLY A 42 -14.67 -16.78 -2.68
N ASP A 43 -13.82 -15.76 -2.61
CA ASP A 43 -13.28 -15.14 -1.39
C ASP A 43 -12.79 -16.11 -0.29
N CYS A 44 -12.24 -17.28 -0.64
CA CYS A 44 -11.85 -18.32 0.33
C CYS A 44 -10.71 -17.90 1.30
N THR A 45 -10.19 -16.69 1.16
CA THR A 45 -9.24 -16.06 2.09
C THR A 45 -9.92 -15.41 3.29
N HIS A 46 -11.21 -15.08 3.20
CA HIS A 46 -11.95 -14.38 4.25
C HIS A 46 -12.29 -15.33 5.42
N PRO A 47 -11.82 -15.06 6.65
CA PRO A 47 -11.94 -16.01 7.77
C PRO A 47 -13.39 -16.42 8.09
N GLU A 48 -14.31 -15.46 8.22
CA GLU A 48 -15.72 -15.76 8.54
C GLU A 48 -16.41 -16.51 7.39
N TRP A 49 -15.99 -16.27 6.14
CA TRP A 49 -16.57 -16.98 5.01
C TRP A 49 -16.05 -18.42 4.97
N LEU A 50 -14.77 -18.61 5.29
CA LEU A 50 -14.17 -19.92 5.38
C LEU A 50 -14.83 -20.77 6.47
N ASP A 51 -15.18 -20.16 7.61
CA ASP A 51 -15.99 -20.82 8.66
C ASP A 51 -17.36 -21.27 8.13
N GLU A 52 -18.06 -20.40 7.37
CA GLU A 52 -19.35 -20.75 6.76
C GLU A 52 -19.23 -21.85 5.69
N LEU A 53 -18.14 -21.86 4.92
CA LEU A 53 -17.85 -22.90 3.93
C LEU A 53 -17.59 -24.23 4.63
N GLU A 54 -16.80 -24.26 5.70
CA GLU A 54 -16.55 -25.48 6.49
C GLU A 54 -17.82 -26.03 7.15
N ASP A 55 -18.72 -25.14 7.59
CA ASP A 55 -20.01 -25.52 8.17
C ASP A 55 -20.95 -26.14 7.13
N GLN A 56 -21.01 -25.58 5.91
CA GLN A 56 -21.98 -26.01 4.89
C GLN A 56 -21.45 -27.02 3.87
N LEU A 57 -20.13 -27.15 3.72
CA LEU A 57 -19.51 -28.03 2.72
C LEU A 57 -18.77 -29.20 3.36
N VAL A 58 -18.79 -30.35 2.69
CA VAL A 58 -18.05 -31.56 3.05
C VAL A 58 -17.15 -31.98 1.90
N GLU A 59 -15.94 -32.42 2.21
CA GLU A 59 -14.98 -32.88 1.22
C GLU A 59 -15.44 -34.20 0.58
N ASP A 60 -15.37 -34.26 -0.75
CA ASP A 60 -15.58 -35.46 -1.54
C ASP A 60 -14.23 -36.12 -1.83
N SER A 61 -13.86 -37.08 -0.97
CA SER A 61 -12.57 -37.77 -0.99
C SER A 61 -12.15 -38.37 -2.34
N GLN A 62 -13.08 -38.63 -3.26
CA GLN A 62 -12.79 -39.16 -4.59
C GLN A 62 -12.38 -38.07 -5.59
N SER A 63 -12.89 -36.84 -5.43
CA SER A 63 -12.65 -35.74 -6.36
C SER A 63 -11.68 -34.69 -5.82
N GLY A 64 -11.45 -34.62 -4.50
CA GLY A 64 -10.71 -33.52 -3.88
C GLY A 64 -11.44 -32.18 -4.02
N LEU A 65 -12.75 -32.22 -4.26
CA LEU A 65 -13.66 -31.07 -4.32
C LEU A 65 -14.65 -31.17 -3.17
N PHE A 66 -15.53 -30.17 -3.03
CA PHE A 66 -16.47 -30.11 -1.91
C PHE A 66 -17.93 -30.23 -2.37
N ARG A 67 -18.77 -30.88 -1.57
CA ARG A 67 -20.21 -31.03 -1.76
C ARG A 67 -20.98 -30.27 -0.69
N LEU A 68 -22.17 -29.78 -1.04
CA LEU A 68 -23.09 -29.20 -0.08
C LEU A 68 -23.62 -30.27 0.88
N LYS A 69 -23.58 -30.03 2.19
CA LYS A 69 -24.06 -30.97 3.22
C LYS A 69 -25.58 -31.11 3.22
N ASP A 70 -26.30 -29.98 3.13
CA ASP A 70 -27.75 -29.94 3.13
C ASP A 70 -28.28 -29.49 1.76
N THR A 71 -28.90 -30.43 1.05
CA THR A 71 -29.51 -30.21 -0.28
C THR A 71 -31.04 -30.13 -0.21
N THR A 72 -31.62 -30.01 0.98
CA THR A 72 -33.08 -29.99 1.16
C THR A 72 -33.66 -28.69 0.60
N ASP A 73 -34.73 -28.81 -0.19
CA ASP A 73 -35.53 -27.69 -0.71
C ASP A 73 -34.73 -26.60 -1.46
N LEU A 74 -33.64 -26.94 -2.16
CA LEU A 74 -32.80 -25.97 -2.87
C LEU A 74 -33.56 -25.09 -3.88
N GLY A 75 -34.63 -25.60 -4.50
CA GLY A 75 -35.49 -24.81 -5.39
C GLY A 75 -36.09 -23.56 -4.72
N LYS A 76 -36.28 -23.57 -3.39
CA LYS A 76 -36.80 -22.41 -2.64
C LYS A 76 -35.78 -21.27 -2.48
N GLU A 77 -34.49 -21.52 -2.72
CA GLU A 77 -33.45 -20.49 -2.68
C GLU A 77 -33.58 -19.47 -3.84
N ILE A 78 -34.26 -19.86 -4.92
CA ILE A 78 -34.45 -19.05 -6.12
C ILE A 78 -35.94 -18.78 -6.31
N PRO A 79 -36.38 -17.51 -6.30
CA PRO A 79 -37.78 -17.17 -6.57
C PRO A 79 -38.24 -17.75 -7.92
N ARG A 80 -39.43 -18.36 -7.96
CA ARG A 80 -40.03 -19.05 -9.12
C ARG A 80 -39.51 -20.46 -9.43
N PHE A 81 -38.54 -20.95 -8.68
CA PHE A 81 -38.04 -22.32 -8.80
C PHE A 81 -38.46 -23.21 -7.62
N GLU A 82 -39.43 -22.77 -6.81
CA GLU A 82 -39.84 -23.45 -5.59
C GLU A 82 -40.34 -24.89 -5.85
N GLU A 83 -40.92 -25.13 -7.02
CA GLU A 83 -41.42 -26.45 -7.47
C GLU A 83 -40.39 -27.25 -8.29
N THR A 84 -39.20 -26.69 -8.52
CA THR A 84 -38.13 -27.35 -9.28
C THR A 84 -37.31 -28.25 -8.36
N SER A 85 -37.31 -29.55 -8.64
CA SER A 85 -36.50 -30.52 -7.89
C SER A 85 -35.02 -30.34 -8.22
N MET A 86 -34.23 -29.97 -7.21
CA MET A 86 -32.78 -29.77 -7.30
C MET A 86 -32.07 -30.71 -6.31
N ASN A 87 -30.93 -31.27 -6.71
CA ASN A 87 -30.25 -32.34 -5.95
C ASN A 87 -28.91 -31.92 -5.35
N GLY A 88 -28.48 -30.66 -5.52
CA GLY A 88 -27.18 -30.15 -5.08
C GLY A 88 -26.01 -30.84 -5.75
N ARG A 89 -26.09 -31.14 -7.06
CA ARG A 89 -25.08 -31.98 -7.75
C ARG A 89 -23.73 -31.28 -7.95
N ALA A 90 -23.73 -29.95 -7.94
CA ALA A 90 -22.56 -29.16 -8.26
C ALA A 90 -21.49 -29.28 -7.16
N LEU A 91 -20.23 -29.38 -7.59
CA LEU A 91 -19.05 -29.44 -6.73
C LEU A 91 -18.43 -28.07 -6.56
N PHE A 92 -17.76 -27.85 -5.43
CA PHE A 92 -17.10 -26.61 -5.10
C PHE A 92 -15.59 -26.77 -5.07
N THR A 93 -14.87 -25.76 -5.53
CA THR A 93 -13.42 -25.59 -5.30
C THR A 93 -13.19 -24.32 -4.51
N LEU A 94 -12.30 -24.35 -3.52
CA LEU A 94 -11.98 -23.16 -2.74
C LEU A 94 -11.20 -22.19 -3.64
N GLN A 95 -11.79 -21.03 -3.86
CA GLN A 95 -11.24 -19.99 -4.73
C GLN A 95 -11.40 -18.63 -4.07
N GLY A 96 -10.41 -17.74 -4.26
CA GLY A 96 -10.48 -16.34 -3.87
C GLY A 96 -9.78 -15.43 -4.88
N GLU A 97 -10.14 -14.14 -4.88
CA GLU A 97 -9.43 -13.11 -5.66
C GLU A 97 -8.68 -12.17 -4.69
N ILE A 98 -7.44 -11.83 -5.02
CA ILE A 98 -6.61 -10.91 -4.24
C ILE A 98 -6.25 -9.70 -5.12
N SER A 99 -6.41 -8.49 -4.59
CA SER A 99 -6.03 -7.26 -5.27
C SER A 99 -4.65 -6.80 -4.80
N SER A 100 -3.67 -6.84 -5.68
CA SER A 100 -2.28 -6.47 -5.40
C SER A 100 -1.97 -5.09 -5.94
N ILE A 101 -1.53 -4.16 -5.07
CA ILE A 101 -1.16 -2.79 -5.46
C ILE A 101 0.23 -2.45 -4.91
N TYR A 102 1.23 -2.39 -5.77
CA TYR A 102 2.64 -2.24 -5.38
C TYR A 102 3.47 -1.53 -6.45
N LYS A 103 4.66 -1.01 -6.14
CA LYS A 103 5.58 -0.48 -7.16
C LYS A 103 6.55 -1.55 -7.68
N ARG A 104 6.72 -1.61 -8.99
CA ARG A 104 7.76 -2.41 -9.65
C ARG A 104 8.16 -1.82 -10.99
N GLY A 105 9.47 -1.74 -11.25
CA GLY A 105 10.02 -1.13 -12.47
C GLY A 105 9.67 0.37 -12.58
N GLY A 106 9.69 1.10 -11.46
CA GLY A 106 9.39 2.54 -11.42
C GLY A 106 7.91 2.92 -11.60
N LYS A 107 7.01 1.95 -11.79
CA LYS A 107 5.56 2.17 -11.99
C LYS A 107 4.73 1.52 -10.89
N VAL A 108 3.55 2.07 -10.61
CA VAL A 108 2.54 1.43 -9.74
C VAL A 108 1.84 0.34 -10.55
N ARG A 109 1.86 -0.87 -10.02
CA ARG A 109 1.29 -2.09 -10.61
C ARG A 109 0.05 -2.49 -9.83
N LYS A 110 -0.99 -2.87 -10.57
CA LYS A 110 -2.29 -3.25 -10.00
C LYS A 110 -2.76 -4.50 -10.70
N VAL A 111 -2.67 -5.62 -10.01
CA VAL A 111 -2.94 -6.94 -10.58
C VAL A 111 -3.90 -7.66 -9.67
N HIS A 112 -4.94 -8.24 -10.25
CA HIS A 112 -5.79 -9.16 -9.54
C HIS A 112 -5.33 -10.60 -9.79
N ASN A 113 -5.31 -11.40 -8.73
CA ASN A 113 -4.82 -12.76 -8.76
C ASN A 113 -5.89 -13.69 -8.19
N LEU A 114 -6.28 -14.71 -8.97
CA LEU A 114 -7.12 -15.80 -8.49
C LEU A 114 -6.26 -16.87 -7.87
N VAL A 115 -6.63 -17.31 -6.68
CA VAL A 115 -5.95 -18.37 -5.94
C VAL A 115 -6.90 -19.54 -5.73
N TYR A 116 -6.37 -20.75 -5.87
CA TYR A 116 -7.14 -21.99 -5.76
C TYR A 116 -6.50 -22.90 -4.73
N MET A 117 -7.32 -23.32 -3.75
CA MET A 117 -6.88 -24.13 -2.62
C MET A 117 -7.57 -25.49 -2.66
N PRO A 118 -6.83 -26.61 -2.61
CA PRO A 118 -7.43 -27.94 -2.69
C PRO A 118 -8.12 -28.37 -1.39
N THR A 119 -7.65 -27.86 -0.24
CA THR A 119 -8.15 -28.26 1.08
C THR A 119 -8.45 -27.06 1.97
N PHE A 120 -9.36 -27.23 2.93
CA PHE A 120 -9.60 -26.21 3.95
C PHE A 120 -8.35 -25.91 4.78
N GLU A 121 -7.49 -26.91 5.04
CA GLU A 121 -6.20 -26.70 5.70
C GLU A 121 -5.29 -25.75 4.91
N ALA A 122 -5.17 -25.95 3.59
CA ALA A 122 -4.39 -25.07 2.72
C ALA A 122 -4.97 -23.65 2.71
N ALA A 123 -6.30 -23.52 2.57
CA ALA A 123 -6.99 -22.24 2.61
C ALA A 123 -6.80 -21.51 3.96
N ARG A 124 -6.88 -22.21 5.10
CA ARG A 124 -6.61 -21.68 6.44
C ARG A 124 -5.17 -21.21 6.60
N LYS A 125 -4.20 -22.04 6.17
CA LYS A 125 -2.77 -21.70 6.23
C LYS A 125 -2.48 -20.45 5.41
N PHE A 126 -3.06 -20.36 4.22
CA PHE A 126 -2.93 -19.21 3.34
C PHE A 126 -3.60 -17.96 3.91
N SER A 127 -4.87 -18.07 4.32
CA SER A 127 -5.63 -16.99 4.98
C SER A 127 -4.89 -16.43 6.20
N LYS A 128 -4.36 -17.30 7.07
CA LYS A 128 -3.57 -16.89 8.24
C LYS A 128 -2.36 -16.05 7.85
N ARG A 129 -1.57 -16.51 6.87
CA ARG A 129 -0.38 -15.79 6.40
C ARG A 129 -0.74 -14.45 5.75
N LEU A 130 -1.80 -14.39 4.95
CA LEU A 130 -2.28 -13.13 4.39
C LEU A 130 -2.74 -12.15 5.48
N GLY A 131 -3.40 -12.65 6.53
CA GLY A 131 -3.82 -11.85 7.68
C GLY A 131 -2.67 -11.27 8.50
N GLU A 132 -1.48 -11.89 8.47
CA GLU A 132 -0.25 -11.33 9.06
C GLU A 132 0.29 -10.13 8.24
N ILE A 133 -0.07 -10.05 6.95
CA ILE A 133 0.43 -9.03 6.02
C ILE A 133 -0.52 -7.83 5.92
N GLY A 134 -1.82 -8.09 5.75
CA GLY A 134 -2.84 -7.08 5.51
C GLY A 134 -4.24 -7.48 5.97
N ASN A 135 -5.22 -6.58 5.79
CA ASN A 135 -6.59 -6.84 6.23
C ASN A 135 -7.33 -7.75 5.23
N ILE A 136 -7.76 -8.90 5.72
CA ILE A 136 -8.54 -9.91 4.97
C ILE A 136 -9.98 -10.10 5.49
N THR A 137 -10.40 -9.35 6.49
CA THR A 137 -11.72 -9.48 7.16
C THR A 137 -12.70 -8.36 6.78
N SER A 138 -12.24 -7.29 6.15
CA SER A 138 -13.11 -6.16 5.78
C SER A 138 -13.76 -6.28 4.40
N ASP A 139 -13.20 -7.13 3.53
CA ASP A 139 -13.64 -7.33 2.15
C ASP A 139 -13.25 -8.76 1.73
N GLY A 140 -14.12 -9.44 0.99
CA GLY A 140 -13.86 -10.76 0.43
C GLY A 140 -12.70 -10.78 -0.57
N ARG A 141 -12.49 -9.65 -1.29
CA ARG A 141 -11.28 -9.40 -2.08
C ARG A 141 -10.33 -8.47 -1.31
N PRO A 142 -9.36 -9.01 -0.56
CA PRO A 142 -8.41 -8.18 0.17
C PRO A 142 -7.53 -7.34 -0.77
N ILE A 143 -7.22 -6.11 -0.35
CA ILE A 143 -6.26 -5.23 -1.01
C ILE A 143 -4.93 -5.31 -0.26
N LEU A 144 -3.90 -5.80 -0.93
CA LEU A 144 -2.58 -6.02 -0.34
C LEU A 144 -1.52 -5.21 -1.09
N GLY A 145 -0.62 -4.59 -0.35
CA GLY A 145 0.54 -3.89 -0.90
C GLY A 145 1.69 -4.82 -1.29
N MET A 146 1.38 -6.04 -1.72
CA MET A 146 2.34 -7.13 -1.92
C MET A 146 2.49 -7.44 -3.40
N ASP A 147 3.72 -7.78 -3.81
CA ASP A 147 4.04 -8.19 -5.18
C ASP A 147 3.30 -9.49 -5.56
N SER A 148 2.77 -9.57 -6.78
CA SER A 148 2.12 -10.80 -7.30
C SER A 148 3.06 -12.01 -7.28
N ARG A 149 4.38 -11.80 -7.46
CA ARG A 149 5.39 -12.84 -7.31
C ARG A 149 5.42 -13.42 -5.89
N ASP A 150 5.31 -12.58 -4.87
CA ASP A 150 5.35 -13.00 -3.47
C ASP A 150 4.03 -13.66 -3.04
N ILE A 151 2.91 -13.26 -3.63
CA ILE A 151 1.63 -13.97 -3.43
C ILE A 151 1.72 -15.38 -4.01
N LEU A 152 2.28 -15.53 -5.21
CA LEU A 152 2.49 -16.84 -5.83
C LEU A 152 3.38 -17.73 -4.95
N ASP A 153 4.47 -17.19 -4.39
CA ASP A 153 5.34 -17.88 -3.43
C ASP A 153 4.53 -18.42 -2.22
N LEU A 154 3.69 -17.56 -1.63
CA LEU A 154 2.83 -17.94 -0.51
C LEU A 154 1.82 -19.04 -0.87
N VAL A 155 1.24 -18.99 -2.07
CA VAL A 155 0.32 -20.02 -2.57
C VAL A 155 1.05 -21.36 -2.70
N LEU A 156 2.21 -21.38 -3.36
CA LEU A 156 3.00 -22.60 -3.59
C LEU A 156 3.49 -23.24 -2.27
N GLU A 157 3.80 -22.43 -1.25
CA GLU A 157 4.16 -22.92 0.07
C GLU A 157 2.99 -23.56 0.84
N THR A 158 1.74 -23.31 0.44
CA THR A 158 0.57 -23.84 1.18
C THR A 158 0.31 -25.30 0.86
N HIS A 159 0.32 -25.68 -0.41
CA HIS A 159 0.03 -27.04 -0.86
C HIS A 159 0.59 -27.29 -2.28
N PRO A 160 1.10 -28.49 -2.61
CA PRO A 160 1.70 -28.79 -3.93
C PRO A 160 0.75 -28.62 -5.14
N LEU A 161 -0.55 -28.81 -4.91
CA LEU A 161 -1.61 -28.61 -5.92
C LEU A 161 -2.23 -27.20 -5.87
N ALA A 162 -1.91 -26.35 -4.89
CA ALA A 162 -2.42 -24.99 -4.89
C ALA A 162 -1.80 -24.19 -6.04
N PHE A 163 -2.59 -23.34 -6.68
CA PHE A 163 -2.12 -22.58 -7.84
C PHE A 163 -2.80 -21.21 -7.93
N LEU A 164 -2.22 -20.37 -8.79
CA LEU A 164 -2.65 -19.00 -9.03
C LEU A 164 -2.89 -18.79 -10.53
N ILE A 165 -3.96 -18.07 -10.86
CA ILE A 165 -4.25 -17.59 -12.21
C ILE A 165 -4.36 -16.06 -12.17
N PRO A 166 -3.62 -15.31 -12.99
CA PRO A 166 -3.82 -13.87 -13.14
C PRO A 166 -5.25 -13.60 -13.65
N ALA A 167 -5.99 -12.76 -12.93
CA ALA A 167 -7.40 -12.48 -13.17
C ALA A 167 -7.58 -11.43 -14.27
N HIS A 168 -8.64 -11.56 -15.09
CA HIS A 168 -9.10 -10.63 -16.13
C HIS A 168 -7.98 -9.77 -16.75
N ILE A 169 -7.01 -10.43 -17.39
CA ILE A 169 -5.66 -9.93 -17.72
C ILE A 169 -5.60 -8.66 -18.60
N TRP A 170 -6.73 -8.17 -19.11
CA TRP A 170 -6.78 -7.00 -19.99
C TRP A 170 -7.43 -5.75 -19.41
N THR A 171 -8.09 -5.82 -18.25
CA THR A 171 -8.81 -4.65 -17.74
C THR A 171 -7.85 -3.47 -17.54
N PRO A 172 -8.16 -2.23 -17.98
CA PRO A 172 -7.15 -1.17 -18.08
C PRO A 172 -6.39 -0.85 -16.77
N TRP A 173 -7.05 -1.03 -15.63
CA TRP A 173 -6.59 -0.54 -14.32
C TRP A 173 -6.11 -1.63 -13.36
N PHE A 174 -6.65 -2.85 -13.42
CA PHE A 174 -6.43 -3.90 -12.42
C PHE A 174 -6.17 -5.25 -13.10
N SER A 175 -5.14 -5.31 -13.94
CA SER A 175 -4.85 -6.54 -14.68
C SER A 175 -3.38 -6.68 -15.01
N LEU A 176 -3.01 -7.88 -15.43
CA LEU A 176 -1.65 -8.22 -15.79
C LEU A 176 -1.14 -7.41 -16.99
N PHE A 177 -1.95 -7.21 -18.04
CA PHE A 177 -1.57 -6.53 -19.28
C PHE A 177 -2.33 -5.22 -19.54
N GLY A 178 -3.05 -4.71 -18.54
CA GLY A 178 -3.86 -3.49 -18.63
C GLY A 178 -3.05 -2.29 -19.12
N SER A 179 -3.70 -1.42 -19.91
CA SER A 179 -3.06 -0.27 -20.56
C SER A 179 -2.55 0.82 -19.62
N LYS A 180 -2.95 0.83 -18.34
CA LYS A 180 -2.49 1.82 -17.33
C LYS A 180 -1.46 1.27 -16.36
N SER A 181 -1.72 0.10 -15.78
CA SER A 181 -0.94 -0.46 -14.66
C SER A 181 -0.26 -1.80 -14.99
N GLY A 182 -0.58 -2.41 -16.15
CA GLY A 182 -0.14 -3.74 -16.54
C GLY A 182 1.29 -3.80 -17.07
N PHE A 183 1.87 -4.98 -16.98
CA PHE A 183 3.15 -5.40 -17.55
C PHE A 183 3.00 -5.69 -19.05
N ASP A 184 4.13 -5.90 -19.72
CA ASP A 184 4.15 -6.33 -21.12
C ASP A 184 4.46 -7.84 -21.24
N THR A 185 4.89 -8.49 -20.15
CA THR A 185 5.13 -9.95 -20.10
C THR A 185 4.75 -10.55 -18.74
N VAL A 186 4.53 -11.87 -18.71
CA VAL A 186 4.26 -12.61 -17.45
C VAL A 186 5.52 -12.67 -16.59
N GLU A 187 6.69 -12.77 -17.22
CA GLU A 187 8.01 -12.81 -16.60
C GLU A 187 8.31 -11.55 -15.79
N GLU A 188 7.95 -10.37 -16.30
CA GLU A 188 8.12 -9.11 -15.55
C GLU A 188 7.32 -9.09 -14.25
N CYS A 189 6.13 -9.71 -14.23
CA CYS A 189 5.25 -9.75 -13.08
C CYS A 189 5.68 -10.81 -12.05
N TYR A 190 5.87 -12.06 -12.49
CA TYR A 190 6.09 -13.19 -11.59
C TYR A 190 7.56 -13.60 -11.43
N GLY A 191 8.49 -13.03 -12.19
CA GLY A 191 9.92 -13.24 -12.04
C GLY A 191 10.32 -14.72 -12.16
N ASP A 192 11.03 -15.22 -11.16
CA ASP A 192 11.49 -16.60 -11.06
C ASP A 192 10.35 -17.63 -11.05
N TYR A 193 9.17 -17.25 -10.56
CA TYR A 193 7.98 -18.11 -10.54
C TYR A 193 7.09 -17.99 -11.78
N ALA A 194 7.49 -17.23 -12.82
CA ALA A 194 6.69 -17.10 -14.03
C ALA A 194 6.40 -18.44 -14.74
N SER A 195 7.27 -19.44 -14.54
CA SER A 195 7.06 -20.81 -15.06
C SER A 195 5.95 -21.59 -14.35
N GLU A 196 5.52 -21.16 -13.16
CA GLU A 196 4.41 -21.76 -12.42
C GLU A 196 3.04 -21.21 -12.87
N ILE A 197 3.03 -20.14 -13.67
CA ILE A 197 1.81 -19.65 -14.32
C ILE A 197 1.58 -20.46 -15.61
N PHE A 198 0.49 -21.23 -15.63
CA PHE A 198 0.12 -22.08 -16.77
C PHE A 198 -1.25 -21.75 -17.37
N ALA A 199 -2.03 -20.89 -16.72
CA ALA A 199 -3.33 -20.43 -17.19
C ALA A 199 -3.51 -18.93 -16.95
N LEU A 200 -4.32 -18.28 -17.78
CA LEU A 200 -4.63 -16.84 -17.72
C LEU A 200 -6.13 -16.64 -17.90
N GLU A 201 -6.74 -15.82 -17.04
CA GLU A 201 -8.15 -15.46 -17.21
C GLU A 201 -8.32 -14.23 -18.09
N THR A 202 -8.99 -14.38 -19.23
CA THR A 202 -9.17 -13.31 -20.24
C THR A 202 -10.13 -12.21 -19.79
N GLY A 203 -11.19 -12.60 -19.07
CA GLY A 203 -12.25 -11.72 -18.59
C GLY A 203 -13.25 -11.29 -19.67
N LEU A 204 -14.34 -10.66 -19.23
CA LEU A 204 -15.57 -10.40 -20.01
C LEU A 204 -15.46 -9.42 -21.20
N SER A 205 -14.26 -8.99 -21.60
CA SER A 205 -14.06 -8.00 -22.69
C SER A 205 -13.10 -8.46 -23.78
N SER A 206 -12.66 -9.71 -23.72
CA SER A 206 -11.84 -10.36 -24.75
C SER A 206 -12.18 -11.84 -24.84
N ASP A 207 -12.06 -12.41 -26.03
CA ASP A 207 -12.21 -13.84 -26.27
C ASP A 207 -10.87 -14.48 -26.68
N PRO A 208 -10.80 -15.83 -26.79
CA PRO A 208 -9.57 -16.50 -27.19
C PRO A 208 -9.06 -16.07 -28.59
N GLU A 209 -9.94 -15.78 -29.54
CA GLU A 209 -9.55 -15.35 -30.90
C GLU A 209 -8.78 -14.04 -30.88
N MET A 210 -9.25 -13.04 -30.11
CA MET A 210 -8.51 -11.79 -29.91
C MET A 210 -7.12 -12.06 -29.31
N ASN A 211 -7.02 -12.97 -28.34
CA ASN A 211 -5.77 -13.28 -27.66
C ASN A 211 -4.77 -14.06 -28.55
N TRP A 212 -5.24 -14.82 -29.54
CA TRP A 212 -4.38 -15.55 -30.47
C TRP A 212 -3.63 -14.67 -31.47
N LEU A 213 -3.87 -13.36 -31.46
CA LEU A 213 -3.08 -12.36 -32.16
C LEU A 213 -1.68 -12.17 -31.54
N TRP A 214 -1.45 -12.68 -30.33
CA TRP A 214 -0.18 -12.52 -29.62
C TRP A 214 0.45 -13.87 -29.24
N SER A 215 1.58 -14.21 -29.89
CA SER A 215 2.24 -15.51 -29.73
C SER A 215 2.74 -15.80 -28.32
N ALA A 216 3.02 -14.77 -27.51
CA ALA A 216 3.47 -14.95 -26.13
C ALA A 216 2.43 -15.66 -25.26
N LEU A 217 1.14 -15.61 -25.64
CA LEU A 217 0.06 -16.26 -24.90
C LEU A 217 -0.17 -17.73 -25.29
N ASP A 218 0.43 -18.21 -26.39
CA ASP A 218 0.19 -19.56 -26.93
C ASP A 218 0.49 -20.70 -25.95
N ARG A 219 1.35 -20.45 -24.96
CA ARG A 219 1.78 -21.47 -23.99
C ARG A 219 0.81 -21.65 -22.82
N PHE A 220 -0.14 -20.74 -22.62
CA PHE A 220 -1.05 -20.75 -21.48
C PHE A 220 -2.42 -21.31 -21.86
N ALA A 221 -3.10 -21.94 -20.91
CA ALA A 221 -4.53 -22.19 -21.01
C ALA A 221 -5.29 -20.89 -20.78
N LEU A 222 -5.96 -20.37 -21.82
CA LEU A 222 -6.86 -19.23 -21.69
C LEU A 222 -8.17 -19.72 -21.06
N VAL A 223 -8.41 -19.30 -19.81
CA VAL A 223 -9.63 -19.63 -19.07
C VAL A 223 -10.56 -18.43 -19.04
N SER A 224 -11.85 -18.70 -18.89
CA SER A 224 -12.88 -17.67 -18.85
C SER A 224 -13.95 -18.01 -17.83
N ASN A 225 -14.37 -17.00 -17.06
CA ASN A 225 -15.23 -17.17 -15.89
C ASN A 225 -16.13 -15.94 -15.71
N SER A 226 -17.24 -16.13 -14.99
CA SER A 226 -18.33 -15.16 -15.00
C SER A 226 -18.10 -13.88 -14.18
N ASP A 227 -17.08 -13.85 -13.31
CA ASP A 227 -16.87 -12.81 -12.30
C ASP A 227 -18.19 -12.50 -11.55
N ALA A 228 -18.84 -13.56 -11.07
CA ALA A 228 -20.23 -13.47 -10.59
C ALA A 228 -20.35 -12.75 -9.25
N HIS A 229 -21.14 -11.68 -9.26
CA HIS A 229 -21.53 -10.91 -8.07
C HIS A 229 -22.96 -11.23 -7.58
N SER A 230 -23.67 -12.12 -8.29
CA SER A 230 -24.99 -12.63 -7.93
C SER A 230 -25.26 -13.97 -8.62
N GLY A 231 -26.18 -14.78 -8.08
CA GLY A 231 -26.43 -16.12 -8.61
C GLY A 231 -26.96 -16.14 -10.06
N ASP A 232 -27.76 -15.14 -10.47
CA ASP A 232 -28.26 -15.01 -11.85
C ASP A 232 -27.15 -14.76 -12.88
N LYS A 233 -25.98 -14.32 -12.40
CA LYS A 233 -24.84 -13.94 -13.20
C LYS A 233 -23.79 -15.04 -13.35
N LEU A 234 -23.96 -16.18 -12.68
CA LEU A 234 -23.13 -17.38 -12.88
C LEU A 234 -23.22 -17.90 -14.32
N ALA A 235 -22.16 -18.57 -14.76
CA ALA A 235 -22.05 -19.22 -16.06
C ALA A 235 -22.28 -18.29 -17.28
N ARG A 236 -22.14 -16.96 -17.10
CA ARG A 236 -22.05 -16.06 -18.26
C ARG A 236 -20.80 -16.33 -19.08
N GLU A 237 -19.75 -16.76 -18.39
CA GLU A 237 -18.58 -17.41 -18.96
C GLU A 237 -18.24 -18.62 -18.10
N CYS A 238 -17.69 -19.68 -18.69
CA CYS A 238 -17.16 -20.82 -17.95
C CYS A 238 -16.26 -21.69 -18.82
N ASN A 239 -15.61 -22.66 -18.17
CA ASN A 239 -14.59 -23.52 -18.74
C ASN A 239 -15.13 -24.93 -19.03
N LEU A 240 -14.64 -25.55 -20.09
CA LEU A 240 -14.98 -26.91 -20.51
C LEU A 240 -13.81 -27.86 -20.28
N PHE A 241 -14.08 -28.97 -19.59
CA PHE A 241 -13.10 -30.01 -19.30
C PHE A 241 -13.60 -31.39 -19.75
N ALA A 242 -12.67 -32.31 -19.99
CA ALA A 242 -12.94 -33.73 -20.19
C ALA A 242 -12.07 -34.58 -19.26
N GLY A 243 -12.67 -35.62 -18.66
CA GLY A 243 -11.99 -36.53 -17.72
C GLY A 243 -12.81 -36.69 -16.44
N ASP A 244 -12.16 -37.13 -15.36
CA ASP A 244 -12.82 -37.19 -14.05
C ASP A 244 -12.92 -35.80 -13.42
N ILE A 245 -14.08 -35.54 -12.81
CA ILE A 245 -14.37 -34.27 -12.13
C ILE A 245 -13.59 -34.26 -10.80
N SER A 246 -12.42 -33.65 -10.80
CA SER A 246 -11.54 -33.58 -9.63
C SER A 246 -10.68 -32.31 -9.66
N PHE A 247 -10.25 -31.85 -8.49
CA PHE A 247 -9.35 -30.70 -8.37
C PHE A 247 -8.03 -30.96 -9.11
N GLU A 248 -7.42 -32.13 -8.89
CA GLU A 248 -6.19 -32.52 -9.57
C GLU A 248 -6.38 -32.67 -11.09
N GLY A 249 -7.52 -33.20 -11.52
CA GLY A 249 -7.88 -33.29 -12.94
C GLY A 249 -7.96 -31.93 -13.61
N MET A 250 -8.55 -30.93 -12.97
CA MET A 250 -8.56 -29.54 -13.46
C MET A 250 -7.14 -28.95 -13.50
N TYR A 251 -6.38 -29.07 -12.41
CA TYR A 251 -5.00 -28.60 -12.31
C TYR A 251 -4.12 -29.15 -13.45
N ARG A 252 -4.12 -30.48 -13.65
CA ARG A 252 -3.35 -31.14 -14.71
C ARG A 252 -3.83 -30.79 -16.11
N SER A 253 -5.14 -30.61 -16.29
CA SER A 253 -5.73 -30.22 -17.59
C SER A 253 -5.23 -28.85 -18.03
N LEU A 254 -5.20 -27.89 -17.11
CA LEU A 254 -4.73 -26.52 -17.39
C LEU A 254 -3.21 -26.47 -17.66
N ARG A 255 -2.42 -27.35 -17.02
CA ARG A 255 -0.97 -27.51 -17.33
C ARG A 255 -0.68 -28.27 -18.63
N GLY A 256 -1.69 -28.91 -19.23
CA GLY A 256 -1.51 -29.78 -20.39
C GLY A 256 -0.80 -31.10 -20.10
N GLU A 257 -0.79 -31.55 -18.84
CA GLU A 257 -0.12 -32.78 -18.36
C GLU A 257 -1.06 -34.01 -18.41
N GLY A 258 -1.95 -34.05 -19.40
CA GLY A 258 -3.14 -34.90 -19.43
C GLY A 258 -2.92 -36.41 -19.43
N LEU A 259 -2.86 -37.02 -18.24
CA LEU A 259 -3.07 -38.46 -18.01
C LEU A 259 -4.58 -38.81 -18.08
N GLY A 260 -5.22 -38.53 -19.21
CA GLY A 260 -6.65 -38.78 -19.39
C GLY A 260 -7.59 -37.62 -19.03
N HIS A 261 -7.04 -36.44 -18.71
CA HIS A 261 -7.80 -35.19 -18.54
C HIS A 261 -7.40 -34.16 -19.59
N LYS A 262 -8.35 -33.36 -20.09
CA LYS A 262 -8.11 -32.33 -21.10
C LYS A 262 -8.93 -31.08 -20.82
N PHE A 263 -8.30 -29.92 -21.00
CA PHE A 263 -8.99 -28.65 -21.17
C PHE A 263 -9.52 -28.58 -22.60
N LEU A 264 -10.84 -28.38 -22.76
CA LEU A 264 -11.50 -28.34 -24.06
C LEU A 264 -11.72 -26.91 -24.57
N GLY A 265 -11.54 -25.90 -23.69
CA GLY A 265 -11.70 -24.48 -23.99
C GLY A 265 -12.82 -23.84 -23.19
N THR A 266 -13.47 -22.82 -23.74
CA THR A 266 -14.30 -21.89 -22.95
C THR A 266 -15.66 -21.62 -23.60
N MET A 267 -16.63 -21.24 -22.76
CA MET A 267 -17.87 -20.61 -23.20
C MET A 267 -17.79 -19.15 -22.79
N GLU A 268 -17.93 -18.26 -23.76
CA GLU A 268 -17.60 -16.84 -23.64
C GLU A 268 -18.86 -15.99 -23.72
N PHE A 269 -18.80 -14.81 -23.13
CA PHE A 269 -19.68 -13.73 -23.53
C PHE A 269 -19.18 -13.17 -24.86
N PHE A 270 -20.03 -12.47 -25.63
CA PHE A 270 -19.51 -11.67 -26.73
C PHE A 270 -18.64 -10.54 -26.14
N PRO A 271 -17.37 -10.41 -26.54
CA PRO A 271 -16.46 -9.45 -25.92
C PRO A 271 -16.95 -8.01 -26.10
N GLU A 272 -17.74 -7.73 -27.13
CA GLU A 272 -18.39 -6.44 -27.36
C GLU A 272 -19.38 -6.05 -26.26
N GLU A 273 -19.96 -6.99 -25.52
CA GLU A 273 -20.75 -6.66 -24.33
C GLU A 273 -19.90 -6.13 -23.18
N GLY A 274 -18.60 -6.45 -23.19
CA GLY A 274 -17.63 -6.02 -22.20
C GLY A 274 -17.56 -4.50 -22.03
N LYS A 275 -17.40 -4.04 -20.77
CA LYS A 275 -17.39 -2.62 -20.40
C LYS A 275 -16.28 -1.78 -21.05
N TYR A 276 -15.21 -2.43 -21.49
CA TYR A 276 -13.99 -1.79 -21.96
C TYR A 276 -13.52 -2.37 -23.29
N HIS A 277 -14.43 -2.89 -24.11
CA HIS A 277 -14.05 -3.53 -25.37
C HIS A 277 -13.35 -2.56 -26.32
N LEU A 278 -14.02 -1.46 -26.69
CA LEU A 278 -13.48 -0.40 -27.55
C LEU A 278 -12.93 0.80 -26.76
N ASP A 279 -12.17 1.65 -27.46
CA ASP A 279 -11.74 2.93 -26.94
C ASP A 279 -12.94 3.87 -26.81
N GLY A 280 -12.92 4.72 -25.79
CA GLY A 280 -13.96 5.72 -25.72
C GLY A 280 -13.86 6.73 -24.61
N HIS A 281 -14.83 7.64 -24.63
CA HIS A 281 -15.02 8.68 -23.63
C HIS A 281 -16.50 8.82 -23.32
N ARG A 282 -16.92 8.22 -22.19
CA ARG A 282 -18.33 8.10 -21.77
C ARG A 282 -19.05 9.43 -21.71
N LYS A 283 -18.42 10.46 -21.13
CA LYS A 283 -19.03 11.79 -20.96
C LYS A 283 -19.43 12.45 -22.28
N CYS A 284 -18.67 12.18 -23.35
CA CYS A 284 -18.96 12.71 -24.68
C CYS A 284 -19.70 11.70 -25.57
N ASN A 285 -20.00 10.50 -25.05
CA ASN A 285 -20.58 9.39 -25.81
C ASN A 285 -19.79 9.08 -27.10
N VAL A 286 -18.46 9.14 -27.02
CA VAL A 286 -17.56 8.83 -28.14
C VAL A 286 -17.05 7.41 -27.97
N VAL A 287 -17.22 6.61 -29.03
CA VAL A 287 -16.69 5.26 -29.17
C VAL A 287 -15.86 5.23 -30.45
N MET A 288 -14.66 4.68 -30.40
CA MET A 288 -13.77 4.61 -31.57
C MET A 288 -13.05 3.27 -31.63
N GLU A 289 -12.84 2.81 -32.86
CA GLU A 289 -11.98 1.66 -33.14
C GLU A 289 -10.51 2.05 -32.90
N PRO A 290 -9.62 1.11 -32.51
CA PRO A 290 -8.22 1.41 -32.19
C PRO A 290 -7.48 2.18 -33.29
N ARG A 291 -7.76 1.87 -34.57
CA ARG A 291 -7.17 2.59 -35.72
C ARG A 291 -7.64 4.05 -35.79
N GLU A 292 -8.91 4.31 -35.49
CA GLU A 292 -9.48 5.66 -35.46
C GLU A 292 -8.94 6.49 -34.29
N THR A 293 -8.66 5.83 -33.17
CA THR A 293 -8.00 6.42 -32.00
C THR A 293 -6.54 6.79 -32.30
N LEU A 294 -5.78 5.88 -32.93
CA LEU A 294 -4.37 6.10 -33.29
C LEU A 294 -4.20 7.27 -34.28
N THR A 295 -5.08 7.38 -35.26
CA THR A 295 -5.09 8.52 -36.22
C THR A 295 -5.43 9.87 -35.58
N ARG A 296 -5.85 9.88 -34.32
CA ARG A 296 -6.22 11.08 -33.55
C ARG A 296 -5.38 11.25 -32.29
N ASP A 297 -4.22 10.60 -32.21
CA ASP A 297 -3.30 10.64 -31.08
C ASP A 297 -3.95 10.31 -29.73
N GLY A 298 -5.00 9.48 -29.71
CA GLY A 298 -5.69 9.09 -28.49
C GLY A 298 -6.59 10.16 -27.88
N ILE A 299 -6.97 11.21 -28.62
CA ILE A 299 -7.70 12.37 -28.11
C ILE A 299 -9.19 12.33 -28.52
N CYS A 300 -10.07 12.67 -27.57
CA CYS A 300 -11.51 12.79 -27.81
C CYS A 300 -11.84 13.99 -28.72
N PRO A 301 -12.57 13.79 -29.84
CA PRO A 301 -12.87 14.85 -30.80
C PRO A 301 -13.84 15.92 -30.27
N VAL A 302 -14.54 15.64 -29.17
CA VAL A 302 -15.55 16.55 -28.60
C VAL A 302 -14.95 17.49 -27.55
N CYS A 303 -14.05 16.98 -26.70
CA CYS A 303 -13.57 17.73 -25.53
C CYS A 303 -12.05 17.89 -25.45
N GLY A 304 -11.28 17.28 -26.36
CA GLY A 304 -9.82 17.36 -26.36
C GLY A 304 -9.11 16.58 -25.23
N LYS A 305 -9.85 15.85 -24.38
CA LYS A 305 -9.27 15.00 -23.33
C LYS A 305 -8.85 13.63 -23.89
N PRO A 306 -7.87 12.93 -23.27
CA PRO A 306 -7.48 11.58 -23.65
C PRO A 306 -8.63 10.56 -23.53
N LEU A 307 -8.69 9.60 -24.45
CA LEU A 307 -9.65 8.49 -24.42
C LEU A 307 -9.21 7.41 -23.44
N THR A 308 -10.18 6.67 -22.88
CA THR A 308 -9.89 5.40 -22.21
C THR A 308 -9.56 4.36 -23.27
N VAL A 309 -8.33 3.85 -23.24
CA VAL A 309 -7.86 2.77 -24.13
C VAL A 309 -8.54 1.46 -23.74
N GLY A 310 -9.28 0.88 -24.68
CA GLY A 310 -10.01 -0.37 -24.55
C GLY A 310 -9.13 -1.61 -24.67
N VAL A 311 -9.72 -2.76 -24.40
CA VAL A 311 -9.09 -4.08 -24.41
C VAL A 311 -8.63 -4.44 -25.82
N LEU A 312 -9.45 -4.21 -26.84
CA LEU A 312 -9.07 -4.50 -28.22
C LEU A 312 -7.82 -3.71 -28.64
N HIS A 313 -7.75 -2.42 -28.31
CA HIS A 313 -6.57 -1.61 -28.57
C HIS A 313 -5.34 -2.17 -27.86
N ARG A 314 -5.46 -2.48 -26.57
CA ARG A 314 -4.32 -2.99 -25.80
C ARG A 314 -3.80 -4.31 -26.33
N ILE A 315 -4.67 -5.24 -26.70
CA ILE A 315 -4.28 -6.49 -27.37
C ILE A 315 -3.53 -6.21 -28.67
N LEU A 316 -4.09 -5.35 -29.55
CA LEU A 316 -3.45 -5.00 -30.82
C LEU A 316 -2.09 -4.30 -30.63
N SER A 317 -1.88 -3.59 -29.52
CA SER A 317 -0.60 -2.96 -29.22
C SER A 317 0.51 -3.95 -28.86
N LEU A 318 0.15 -5.14 -28.35
CA LEU A 318 1.09 -6.22 -27.99
C LEU A 318 1.13 -7.33 -29.05
N ALA A 319 0.13 -7.38 -29.92
CA ALA A 319 0.00 -8.39 -30.97
C ALA A 319 1.22 -8.40 -31.90
N ASP A 320 1.67 -9.61 -32.23
CA ASP A 320 2.75 -9.87 -33.19
C ASP A 320 2.24 -10.59 -34.45
N ARG A 321 0.92 -10.76 -34.58
CA ARG A 321 0.23 -11.37 -35.72
C ARG A 321 -0.89 -10.46 -36.24
N ASP A 322 -1.02 -10.42 -37.56
CA ASP A 322 -2.11 -9.69 -38.23
C ASP A 322 -3.44 -10.47 -38.23
N THR A 323 -3.38 -11.79 -38.03
CA THR A 323 -4.54 -12.68 -38.02
C THR A 323 -4.48 -13.66 -36.85
N PRO A 324 -5.59 -13.94 -36.17
CA PRO A 324 -5.63 -14.92 -35.08
C PRO A 324 -5.17 -16.30 -35.54
N LYS A 325 -4.29 -16.93 -34.78
CA LYS A 325 -3.83 -18.30 -35.05
C LYS A 325 -4.00 -19.17 -33.82
N GLN A 326 -4.99 -20.05 -33.83
CA GLN A 326 -5.26 -20.98 -32.73
C GLN A 326 -4.03 -21.88 -32.44
N PRO A 327 -3.50 -21.84 -31.20
CA PRO A 327 -2.40 -22.71 -30.79
C PRO A 327 -2.80 -24.19 -30.80
N SER A 328 -1.86 -25.08 -31.11
CA SER A 328 -2.12 -26.53 -31.19
C SER A 328 -2.66 -27.19 -29.91
N LYS A 329 -2.44 -26.57 -28.75
CA LYS A 329 -2.90 -27.03 -27.43
C LYS A 329 -4.10 -26.23 -26.90
N ALA A 330 -4.54 -25.20 -27.61
CA ALA A 330 -5.67 -24.38 -27.19
C ALA A 330 -6.98 -25.15 -27.36
N GLY A 331 -7.92 -24.92 -26.44
CA GLY A 331 -9.29 -25.40 -26.58
C GLY A 331 -10.09 -24.57 -27.59
N ASP A 332 -11.28 -25.06 -27.93
CA ASP A 332 -12.26 -24.33 -28.75
C ASP A 332 -13.10 -23.41 -27.87
N PHE A 333 -13.69 -22.37 -28.46
CA PHE A 333 -14.59 -21.47 -27.74
C PHE A 333 -15.92 -21.26 -28.46
N SER A 334 -16.94 -20.86 -27.70
CA SER A 334 -18.25 -20.48 -28.23
C SER A 334 -18.85 -19.31 -27.46
N SER A 335 -19.30 -18.28 -28.17
CA SER A 335 -19.94 -17.12 -27.56
C SER A 335 -21.45 -17.36 -27.33
N LEU A 336 -21.95 -16.97 -26.17
CA LEU A 336 -23.35 -17.17 -25.77
C LEU A 336 -24.00 -15.84 -25.35
N ILE A 337 -25.32 -15.78 -25.48
CA ILE A 337 -26.16 -14.73 -24.88
C ILE A 337 -26.97 -15.39 -23.75
N PRO A 338 -26.97 -14.85 -22.52
CA PRO A 338 -27.77 -15.38 -21.42
C PRO A 338 -29.24 -15.54 -21.80
N LEU A 339 -29.83 -16.68 -21.46
CA LEU A 339 -31.20 -17.03 -21.86
C LEU A 339 -32.25 -16.00 -21.40
N PRO A 340 -32.18 -15.43 -20.17
CA PRO A 340 -33.09 -14.37 -19.76
C PRO A 340 -32.99 -13.10 -20.61
N GLU A 341 -31.81 -12.80 -21.18
CA GLU A 341 -31.61 -11.62 -22.03
C GLU A 341 -32.26 -11.82 -23.39
N MET A 342 -32.08 -12.99 -24.01
CA MET A 342 -32.82 -13.36 -25.23
C MET A 342 -34.34 -13.41 -24.99
N MET A 343 -34.80 -13.98 -23.88
CA MET A 343 -36.23 -13.99 -23.54
C MET A 343 -36.78 -12.58 -23.32
N GLY A 344 -36.01 -11.68 -22.71
CA GLY A 344 -36.36 -10.27 -22.57
C GLY A 344 -36.47 -9.57 -23.92
N GLU A 345 -35.53 -9.85 -24.82
CA GLU A 345 -35.55 -9.33 -26.19
C GLU A 345 -36.83 -9.75 -26.93
N VAL A 346 -37.12 -11.07 -26.92
CA VAL A 346 -38.28 -11.70 -27.56
C VAL A 346 -39.60 -11.18 -26.99
N LEU A 347 -39.70 -11.04 -25.67
CA LEU A 347 -40.91 -10.56 -25.01
C LEU A 347 -41.04 -9.03 -24.99
N GLY A 348 -40.01 -8.30 -25.42
CA GLY A 348 -39.97 -6.83 -25.45
C GLY A 348 -39.97 -6.18 -24.07
N VAL A 349 -39.48 -6.88 -23.04
CA VAL A 349 -39.46 -6.46 -21.63
C VAL A 349 -38.07 -6.73 -21.03
N GLY A 350 -37.75 -6.16 -19.87
CA GLY A 350 -36.45 -6.40 -19.23
C GLY A 350 -36.24 -7.88 -18.80
N PRO A 351 -34.99 -8.38 -18.79
CA PRO A 351 -34.67 -9.78 -18.48
C PRO A 351 -35.03 -10.19 -17.05
N LYS A 352 -35.08 -9.24 -16.11
CA LYS A 352 -35.44 -9.49 -14.70
C LYS A 352 -36.94 -9.42 -14.41
N THR A 353 -37.78 -9.24 -15.43
CA THR A 353 -39.21 -9.05 -15.24
C THR A 353 -39.91 -10.34 -14.83
N LYS A 354 -41.03 -10.22 -14.11
CA LYS A 354 -41.87 -11.35 -13.69
C LYS A 354 -42.23 -12.27 -14.87
N LYS A 355 -42.48 -11.71 -16.05
CA LYS A 355 -42.86 -12.45 -17.26
C LYS A 355 -41.70 -13.32 -17.77
N VAL A 356 -40.51 -12.73 -17.92
CA VAL A 356 -39.30 -13.45 -18.37
C VAL A 356 -38.93 -14.55 -17.38
N MET A 357 -38.88 -14.25 -16.07
CA MET A 357 -38.47 -15.25 -15.08
C MET A 357 -39.44 -16.43 -14.96
N THR A 358 -40.73 -16.23 -15.27
CA THR A 358 -41.69 -17.35 -15.33
C THR A 358 -41.43 -18.26 -16.52
N LEU A 359 -41.23 -17.67 -17.70
CA LEU A 359 -40.90 -18.42 -18.91
C LEU A 359 -39.55 -19.12 -18.77
N TYR A 360 -38.59 -18.47 -18.10
CA TYR A 360 -37.29 -19.04 -17.81
C TYR A 360 -37.41 -20.27 -16.91
N ALA A 361 -38.11 -20.19 -15.78
CA ALA A 361 -38.33 -21.35 -14.90
C ALA A 361 -39.06 -22.50 -15.63
N GLU A 362 -40.08 -22.19 -16.44
CA GLU A 362 -40.80 -23.18 -17.25
C GLU A 362 -39.89 -23.87 -18.29
N ALA A 363 -39.04 -23.10 -18.97
CA ALA A 363 -38.09 -23.64 -19.93
C ALA A 363 -37.07 -24.56 -19.24
N ILE A 364 -36.56 -24.16 -18.07
CA ILE A 364 -35.60 -24.96 -17.30
C ILE A 364 -36.23 -26.28 -16.83
N GLN A 365 -37.47 -26.23 -16.34
CA GLN A 365 -38.19 -27.42 -15.88
C GLN A 365 -38.46 -28.42 -17.03
N LYS A 366 -38.71 -27.93 -18.25
CA LYS A 366 -39.05 -28.77 -19.41
C LYS A 366 -37.85 -29.27 -20.19
N LEU A 367 -36.83 -28.43 -20.36
CA LEU A 367 -35.72 -28.66 -21.30
C LEU A 367 -34.37 -28.92 -20.61
N GLY A 368 -34.30 -28.78 -19.28
CA GLY A 368 -33.05 -28.91 -18.52
C GLY A 368 -32.40 -27.56 -18.25
N SER A 369 -31.09 -27.54 -17.95
CA SER A 369 -30.41 -26.31 -17.56
C SER A 369 -30.24 -25.28 -18.69
N GLU A 370 -29.90 -24.05 -18.33
CA GLU A 370 -29.66 -22.95 -19.28
C GLU A 370 -28.61 -23.34 -20.33
N MET A 371 -27.47 -23.89 -19.91
CA MET A 371 -26.41 -24.30 -20.83
C MET A 371 -26.85 -25.44 -21.76
N ASN A 372 -27.70 -26.36 -21.28
CA ASN A 372 -28.27 -27.39 -22.13
C ASN A 372 -29.18 -26.78 -23.20
N ILE A 373 -30.04 -25.81 -22.84
CA ILE A 373 -30.90 -25.11 -23.80
C ILE A 373 -30.07 -24.32 -24.83
N LEU A 374 -29.04 -23.59 -24.38
CA LEU A 374 -28.23 -22.75 -25.25
C LEU A 374 -27.38 -23.56 -26.23
N ARG A 375 -26.95 -24.78 -25.88
CA ARG A 375 -25.98 -25.55 -26.68
C ARG A 375 -26.49 -26.89 -27.22
N ASP A 376 -27.10 -27.70 -26.37
CA ASP A 376 -27.30 -29.13 -26.63
C ASP A 376 -28.72 -29.47 -27.10
N VAL A 377 -29.74 -28.73 -26.64
CA VAL A 377 -31.15 -29.00 -26.96
C VAL A 377 -31.44 -28.66 -28.43
N PRO A 378 -32.06 -29.56 -29.22
CA PRO A 378 -32.46 -29.27 -30.59
C PRO A 378 -33.46 -28.10 -30.68
N GLU A 379 -33.33 -27.27 -31.72
CA GLU A 379 -34.21 -26.10 -31.92
C GLU A 379 -35.70 -26.47 -31.97
N GLU A 380 -36.04 -27.64 -32.53
CA GLU A 380 -37.42 -28.16 -32.59
C GLU A 380 -38.03 -28.43 -31.19
N ASP A 381 -37.21 -28.78 -30.20
CA ASP A 381 -37.67 -28.97 -28.82
C ASP A 381 -37.84 -27.62 -28.11
N ILE A 382 -36.96 -26.65 -28.38
CA ILE A 382 -37.09 -25.27 -27.86
C ILE A 382 -38.36 -24.62 -28.42
N LYS A 383 -38.68 -24.90 -29.69
CA LYS A 383 -39.86 -24.38 -30.39
C LYS A 383 -41.18 -24.79 -29.72
N LYS A 384 -41.21 -25.93 -29.03
CA LYS A 384 -42.37 -26.39 -28.24
C LYS A 384 -42.62 -25.52 -27.00
N VAL A 385 -41.59 -24.84 -26.49
CA VAL A 385 -41.72 -23.88 -25.39
C VAL A 385 -42.03 -22.48 -25.94
N HIS A 386 -41.22 -21.99 -26.89
CA HIS A 386 -41.46 -20.68 -27.51
C HIS A 386 -40.84 -20.58 -28.91
N PRO A 387 -41.63 -20.43 -29.99
CA PRO A 387 -41.12 -20.47 -31.37
C PRO A 387 -40.05 -19.43 -31.70
N ILE A 388 -40.24 -18.17 -31.28
CA ILE A 388 -39.27 -17.09 -31.56
C ILE A 388 -37.99 -17.27 -30.73
N LEU A 389 -38.07 -17.96 -29.59
CA LEU A 389 -36.89 -18.22 -28.75
C LEU A 389 -36.01 -19.30 -29.40
N ALA A 390 -36.61 -20.29 -30.05
CA ALA A 390 -35.88 -21.31 -30.80
C ALA A 390 -35.06 -20.67 -31.94
N GLU A 391 -35.69 -19.75 -32.70
CA GLU A 391 -34.99 -18.97 -33.72
C GLU A 391 -33.87 -18.11 -33.12
N ALA A 392 -34.11 -17.46 -31.98
CA ALA A 392 -33.10 -16.64 -31.31
C ALA A 392 -31.87 -17.47 -30.91
N VAL A 393 -32.09 -18.65 -30.31
CA VAL A 393 -31.03 -19.59 -29.96
C VAL A 393 -30.31 -20.09 -31.22
N GLY A 394 -31.05 -20.41 -32.30
CA GLY A 394 -30.48 -20.87 -33.56
C GLY A 394 -29.57 -19.83 -34.23
N ARG A 395 -29.98 -18.56 -34.27
CA ARG A 395 -29.16 -17.44 -34.79
C ARG A 395 -27.91 -17.20 -33.92
N MET A 396 -28.08 -17.21 -32.60
CA MET A 396 -26.97 -17.07 -31.66
C MET A 396 -25.93 -18.20 -31.83
N ARG A 397 -26.36 -19.46 -31.96
CA ARG A 397 -25.47 -20.61 -32.24
C ARG A 397 -24.70 -20.47 -33.57
N LYS A 398 -25.25 -19.75 -34.54
CA LYS A 398 -24.59 -19.45 -35.83
C LYS A 398 -23.74 -18.18 -35.79
N GLY A 399 -23.75 -17.43 -34.69
CA GLY A 399 -23.08 -16.13 -34.57
C GLY A 399 -23.78 -14.99 -35.32
N GLU A 400 -25.03 -15.18 -35.77
CA GLU A 400 -25.84 -14.18 -36.48
C GLU A 400 -26.43 -13.16 -35.50
N VAL A 401 -25.57 -12.30 -34.93
CA VAL A 401 -25.93 -11.33 -33.89
C VAL A 401 -25.56 -9.90 -34.29
N LEU A 402 -26.36 -8.94 -33.80
CA LEU A 402 -26.12 -7.51 -33.91
C LEU A 402 -25.34 -7.03 -32.69
N ARG A 403 -24.20 -6.38 -32.91
CA ARG A 403 -23.26 -6.00 -31.84
C ARG A 403 -23.20 -4.49 -31.70
N GLN A 404 -23.39 -4.00 -30.49
CA GLN A 404 -23.09 -2.63 -30.10
C GLN A 404 -22.03 -2.67 -28.99
N PRO A 405 -20.77 -2.30 -29.27
CA PRO A 405 -19.68 -2.50 -28.32
C PRO A 405 -19.76 -1.56 -27.11
N GLY A 406 -19.30 -2.07 -25.97
CA GLY A 406 -19.10 -1.31 -24.74
C GLY A 406 -17.77 -0.55 -24.72
N PHE A 407 -17.71 0.49 -23.90
CA PHE A 407 -16.58 1.41 -23.80
C PHE A 407 -16.59 2.17 -22.46
N ASP A 408 -15.41 2.57 -21.97
CA ASP A 408 -15.22 3.44 -20.78
C ASP A 408 -16.14 3.12 -19.58
N GLY A 409 -16.36 1.84 -19.29
CA GLY A 409 -17.13 1.37 -18.13
C GLY A 409 -18.60 1.07 -18.42
N GLU A 410 -19.08 1.29 -19.64
CA GLU A 410 -20.44 0.97 -20.09
C GLU A 410 -20.48 -0.38 -20.81
N TYR A 411 -21.40 -1.25 -20.39
CA TYR A 411 -21.63 -2.52 -21.09
C TYR A 411 -22.17 -2.28 -22.49
N GLY A 412 -21.67 -3.05 -23.45
CA GLY A 412 -22.26 -3.14 -24.78
C GLY A 412 -23.59 -3.88 -24.77
N VAL A 413 -24.18 -4.03 -25.95
CA VAL A 413 -25.44 -4.73 -26.14
C VAL A 413 -25.34 -5.62 -27.37
N VAL A 414 -25.50 -6.92 -27.19
CA VAL A 414 -25.67 -7.86 -28.29
C VAL A 414 -27.14 -8.26 -28.39
N ARG A 415 -27.65 -8.32 -29.61
CA ARG A 415 -29.05 -8.63 -29.92
C ARG A 415 -29.14 -9.63 -31.05
N VAL A 416 -30.19 -10.42 -31.06
CA VAL A 416 -30.42 -11.40 -32.12
C VAL A 416 -31.39 -10.88 -33.20
N PHE A 417 -32.22 -9.89 -32.87
CA PHE A 417 -33.21 -9.31 -33.78
C PHE A 417 -33.03 -7.81 -33.95
N SER A 418 -33.27 -7.34 -35.18
CA SER A 418 -33.33 -5.92 -35.49
C SER A 418 -34.53 -5.24 -34.81
N GLN A 419 -34.46 -3.90 -34.69
CA GLN A 419 -35.56 -3.13 -34.12
C GLN A 419 -36.88 -3.29 -34.90
N LYS A 420 -36.79 -3.54 -36.22
CA LYS A 420 -37.94 -3.78 -37.09
C LYS A 420 -38.61 -5.13 -36.76
N GLU A 421 -37.84 -6.22 -36.74
CA GLU A 421 -38.33 -7.56 -36.39
C GLU A 421 -38.97 -7.58 -34.99
N ARG A 422 -38.34 -6.93 -34.01
CA ARG A 422 -38.89 -6.81 -32.65
C ARG A 422 -40.23 -6.09 -32.59
N ASN A 423 -40.45 -5.09 -33.45
CA ASN A 423 -41.73 -4.42 -33.56
C ASN A 423 -42.78 -5.30 -34.25
N GLU A 424 -42.39 -6.17 -35.19
CA GLU A 424 -43.28 -7.12 -35.86
C GLU A 424 -43.77 -8.22 -34.90
N PHE A 425 -42.91 -8.72 -34.00
CA PHE A 425 -43.27 -9.70 -32.96
C PHE A 425 -44.30 -9.17 -31.97
N LYS A 426 -44.17 -7.89 -31.58
CA LYS A 426 -45.12 -7.23 -30.67
C LYS A 426 -46.55 -7.15 -31.22
N HIS A 427 -46.70 -7.23 -32.55
CA HIS A 427 -47.99 -7.16 -33.23
C HIS A 427 -48.48 -8.51 -33.79
N GLY A 428 -47.84 -9.63 -33.41
CA GLY A 428 -48.35 -10.99 -33.69
C GLY A 428 -48.16 -11.50 -35.12
N LYS A 429 -47.22 -10.95 -35.91
CA LYS A 429 -46.89 -11.45 -37.26
C LYS A 429 -45.79 -12.54 -37.19
N SER A 430 -45.91 -13.58 -38.03
CA SER A 430 -44.94 -14.69 -38.15
C SER A 430 -43.77 -14.31 -39.06
N LEU A 431 -42.56 -14.80 -38.73
CA LEU A 431 -41.33 -14.64 -39.50
C LEU A 431 -41.39 -15.45 -40.81
N ILE A 432 -41.98 -14.88 -41.85
CA ILE A 432 -41.68 -15.23 -43.24
C ILE A 432 -41.62 -13.94 -44.06
N ASP A 433 -40.40 -13.52 -44.40
CA ASP A 433 -40.05 -13.12 -45.76
C ASP A 433 -38.52 -13.21 -45.94
N VAL A 434 -38.13 -13.71 -47.11
CA VAL A 434 -36.74 -14.02 -47.51
C VAL A 434 -35.87 -12.76 -47.57
N PRO A 435 -34.60 -12.77 -47.12
CA PRO A 435 -33.76 -11.57 -47.20
C PRO A 435 -33.22 -11.34 -48.62
N GLU A 436 -33.32 -10.09 -49.09
CA GLU A 436 -32.45 -9.56 -50.15
C GLU A 436 -31.01 -9.45 -49.64
N LYS A 437 -30.07 -9.88 -50.47
CA LYS A 437 -28.62 -9.79 -50.24
C LYS A 437 -28.20 -8.34 -50.03
N VAL A 438 -27.60 -8.05 -48.87
CA VAL A 438 -26.79 -6.85 -48.69
C VAL A 438 -25.42 -7.10 -49.32
N SER A 439 -25.09 -6.28 -50.31
CA SER A 439 -23.82 -6.27 -51.04
C SER A 439 -22.65 -5.95 -50.11
N GLY A 440 -21.62 -6.80 -50.14
CA GLY A 440 -20.34 -6.52 -49.51
C GLY A 440 -19.61 -5.32 -50.16
N LEU A 441 -18.74 -4.72 -49.35
CA LEU A 441 -17.77 -3.69 -49.75
C LEU A 441 -17.00 -4.12 -51.01
N THR A 442 -16.76 -3.17 -51.91
CA THR A 442 -16.13 -3.43 -53.21
C THR A 442 -14.63 -3.80 -53.06
N PRO A 443 -14.08 -4.61 -53.99
CA PRO A 443 -12.68 -5.02 -53.98
C PRO A 443 -11.66 -3.88 -54.11
N GLU A 444 -12.09 -2.67 -54.43
CA GLU A 444 -11.23 -1.49 -54.61
C GLU A 444 -10.90 -0.78 -53.29
N GLU A 445 -11.62 -1.07 -52.18
CA GLU A 445 -11.28 -0.56 -50.83
C GLU A 445 -10.33 -1.49 -50.05
N LYS A 446 -9.96 -2.65 -50.61
CA LYS A 446 -9.04 -3.63 -50.00
C LYS A 446 -7.59 -3.54 -50.49
N ALA A 447 -7.25 -2.57 -51.35
CA ALA A 447 -5.99 -2.56 -52.09
C ALA A 447 -5.01 -1.40 -51.76
N SER A 448 -5.17 -0.70 -50.62
CA SER A 448 -4.26 0.41 -50.25
C SER A 448 -3.79 0.39 -48.79
N ILE A 449 -3.34 -0.78 -48.32
CA ILE A 449 -2.64 -0.94 -47.03
C ILE A 449 -1.55 -1.97 -47.33
N THR A 450 -0.33 -1.56 -47.70
CA THR A 450 0.82 -1.21 -46.83
C THR A 450 1.88 -0.61 -47.80
N PRO A 451 2.55 0.53 -47.50
CA PRO A 451 3.56 0.56 -46.45
C PRO A 451 3.77 1.92 -45.75
N ILE A 452 3.42 2.01 -44.46
CA ILE A 452 4.04 2.95 -43.50
C ILE A 452 4.13 2.26 -42.12
N PHE A 453 4.62 1.02 -42.07
CA PHE A 453 4.77 0.26 -40.81
C PHE A 453 6.24 0.04 -40.40
N GLU A 454 7.17 0.76 -41.02
CA GLU A 454 8.60 0.72 -40.65
C GLU A 454 9.05 1.92 -39.79
N ALA A 455 8.19 2.92 -39.53
CA ALA A 455 8.61 4.15 -38.85
C ALA A 455 8.31 4.23 -37.34
N ALA A 456 7.46 3.37 -36.80
CA ALA A 456 6.97 3.50 -35.41
C ALA A 456 7.62 2.56 -34.38
N VAL A 457 8.45 1.60 -34.81
CA VAL A 457 9.03 0.56 -33.94
C VAL A 457 10.39 0.99 -33.33
N GLN A 458 10.93 2.15 -33.71
CA GLN A 458 12.30 2.55 -33.31
C GLN A 458 12.44 3.59 -32.20
N GLN A 459 11.38 3.93 -31.46
CA GLN A 459 11.51 4.81 -30.30
C GLN A 459 10.79 4.25 -29.08
N ARG A 460 11.55 3.51 -28.26
CA ARG A 460 11.54 3.50 -26.79
C ARG A 460 12.43 2.37 -26.29
N GLN A 461 13.74 2.57 -26.39
CA GLN A 461 14.65 2.04 -25.40
C GLN A 461 14.93 3.20 -24.46
N ASP A 462 14.23 3.25 -23.33
CA ASP A 462 14.56 4.19 -22.26
C ASP A 462 15.92 3.76 -21.69
N GLU A 463 16.99 4.40 -22.15
CA GLU A 463 18.27 4.37 -21.46
C GLU A 463 18.08 4.98 -20.06
N PRO A 464 18.77 4.49 -19.02
CA PRO A 464 18.67 5.07 -17.68
C PRO A 464 19.10 6.54 -17.74
N GLU A 465 18.16 7.43 -17.41
CA GLU A 465 18.33 8.89 -17.41
C GLU A 465 19.63 9.28 -16.69
N ARG A 466 20.57 9.90 -17.43
CA ARG A 466 21.75 10.51 -16.81
C ARG A 466 21.30 11.71 -16.00
N ILE A 467 21.51 11.64 -14.69
CA ILE A 467 21.04 12.61 -13.72
C ILE A 467 21.91 13.89 -13.78
N GLU A 468 21.35 15.00 -14.29
CA GLU A 468 22.07 16.27 -14.54
C GLU A 468 22.02 17.23 -13.32
N TYR A 469 23.18 17.67 -12.80
CA TYR A 469 23.28 18.58 -11.63
C TYR A 469 23.25 20.04 -12.06
N ASN A 470 22.54 20.92 -11.33
CA ASN A 470 22.50 22.35 -11.61
C ASN A 470 23.79 23.09 -11.18
N ASP A 471 23.96 24.35 -11.60
CA ASP A 471 25.17 25.14 -11.34
C ASP A 471 25.50 25.26 -9.84
N ALA A 472 24.50 25.43 -8.98
CA ALA A 472 24.69 25.55 -7.53
C ALA A 472 25.12 24.23 -6.88
N GLN A 473 24.52 23.10 -7.31
CA GLN A 473 24.91 21.75 -6.90
C GLN A 473 26.31 21.42 -7.40
N GLN A 474 26.63 21.74 -8.66
CA GLN A 474 27.98 21.58 -9.20
C GLN A 474 29.00 22.40 -8.39
N LYS A 475 28.69 23.66 -8.07
CA LYS A 475 29.55 24.51 -7.23
C LYS A 475 29.78 23.90 -5.84
N ALA A 476 28.76 23.28 -5.25
CA ALA A 476 28.89 22.57 -3.97
C ALA A 476 29.71 21.27 -4.08
N ILE A 477 29.51 20.50 -5.15
CA ILE A 477 30.21 19.22 -5.39
C ILE A 477 31.69 19.44 -5.68
N PHE A 478 32.03 20.46 -6.46
CA PHE A 478 33.40 20.74 -6.94
C PHE A 478 34.14 21.82 -6.14
N SER A 479 33.62 22.20 -4.96
CA SER A 479 34.26 23.20 -4.11
C SER A 479 35.67 22.77 -3.65
N ALA A 480 36.55 23.75 -3.48
CA ALA A 480 37.91 23.60 -2.93
C ALA A 480 37.89 22.94 -1.52
N PRO A 481 39.03 22.49 -0.97
CA PRO A 481 39.09 21.82 0.35
C PRO A 481 38.71 22.72 1.55
N ASP A 482 38.43 24.01 1.33
CA ASP A 482 37.93 24.88 2.37
C ASP A 482 36.59 24.38 2.96
N PRO A 483 36.30 24.65 4.24
CA PRO A 483 35.02 24.28 4.86
C PRO A 483 33.83 24.84 4.09
N VAL A 484 32.87 23.99 3.73
CA VAL A 484 31.66 24.39 2.99
C VAL A 484 30.41 24.15 3.83
N LEU A 485 29.52 25.16 3.87
CA LEU A 485 28.17 25.04 4.38
C LEU A 485 27.16 25.22 3.23
N VAL A 486 26.39 24.20 2.96
CA VAL A 486 25.33 24.22 1.95
C VAL A 486 23.97 24.45 2.62
N MET A 487 23.39 25.61 2.32
CA MET A 487 22.07 26.03 2.78
C MET A 487 21.05 25.61 1.74
N ALA A 488 20.23 24.62 2.07
CA ALA A 488 19.44 23.91 1.08
C ALA A 488 18.01 23.70 1.57
N GLY A 489 17.07 24.40 0.94
CA GLY A 489 15.63 24.28 1.23
C GLY A 489 15.08 22.86 1.04
N PRO A 490 13.81 22.60 1.40
CA PRO A 490 13.18 21.31 1.17
C PRO A 490 13.22 20.95 -0.32
N GLY A 491 13.48 19.68 -0.62
CA GLY A 491 13.40 19.18 -2.00
C GLY A 491 14.49 19.70 -2.96
N THR A 492 15.51 20.41 -2.47
CA THR A 492 16.59 20.98 -3.31
C THR A 492 17.70 20.00 -3.69
N GLY A 493 17.54 18.73 -3.31
CA GLY A 493 18.50 17.67 -3.62
C GLY A 493 19.65 17.52 -2.63
N LYS A 494 19.47 17.86 -1.34
CA LYS A 494 20.52 17.74 -0.29
C LYS A 494 21.32 16.44 -0.32
N THR A 495 20.62 15.31 -0.15
CA THR A 495 21.26 13.98 -0.15
C THR A 495 21.93 13.66 -1.48
N ARG A 496 21.36 14.14 -2.60
CA ARG A 496 21.94 13.98 -3.93
C ARG A 496 23.25 14.77 -4.09
N THR A 497 23.28 16.01 -3.62
CA THR A 497 24.52 16.83 -3.59
C THR A 497 25.58 16.20 -2.68
N LEU A 498 25.16 15.65 -1.53
CA LEU A 498 26.05 14.95 -0.61
C LEU A 498 26.68 13.70 -1.25
N ILE A 499 25.88 12.88 -1.95
CA ILE A 499 26.38 11.72 -2.71
C ILE A 499 27.31 12.16 -3.83
N GLY A 500 26.93 13.16 -4.63
CA GLY A 500 27.78 13.70 -5.69
C GLY A 500 29.12 14.22 -5.18
N ARG A 501 29.15 14.85 -3.99
CA ARG A 501 30.39 15.27 -3.32
C ARG A 501 31.26 14.07 -2.94
N ILE A 502 30.66 13.01 -2.38
CA ILE A 502 31.38 11.77 -2.04
C ILE A 502 31.98 11.14 -3.30
N GLU A 503 31.20 11.03 -4.38
CA GLU A 503 31.67 10.50 -5.66
C GLU A 503 32.83 11.31 -6.23
N HIS A 504 32.73 12.64 -6.16
CA HIS A 504 33.81 13.52 -6.60
C HIS A 504 35.10 13.32 -5.78
N LEU A 505 35.01 13.17 -4.46
CA LEU A 505 36.15 12.89 -3.60
C LEU A 505 36.80 11.54 -3.94
N LEU A 506 36.00 10.49 -4.11
CA LEU A 506 36.48 9.16 -4.49
C LEU A 506 37.12 9.17 -5.89
N GLY A 507 36.49 9.85 -6.85
CA GLY A 507 37.01 10.02 -8.21
C GLY A 507 38.30 10.84 -8.28
N SER A 508 38.51 11.74 -7.32
CA SER A 508 39.74 12.51 -7.16
C SER A 508 40.86 11.76 -6.44
N GLY A 509 40.63 10.49 -6.05
CA GLY A 509 41.63 9.61 -5.44
C GLY A 509 41.61 9.55 -3.90
N VAL A 510 40.63 10.16 -3.23
CA VAL A 510 40.44 10.01 -1.77
C VAL A 510 39.98 8.59 -1.46
N LYS A 511 40.60 7.93 -0.49
CA LYS A 511 40.21 6.55 -0.12
C LYS A 511 38.91 6.58 0.67
N ALA A 512 37.99 5.66 0.41
CA ALA A 512 36.69 5.58 1.09
C ALA A 512 36.81 5.57 2.63
N ARG A 513 37.82 4.90 3.19
CA ARG A 513 38.09 4.88 4.65
C ARG A 513 38.43 6.25 5.26
N GLN A 514 38.77 7.24 4.45
CA GLN A 514 39.10 8.61 4.87
C GLN A 514 37.90 9.54 4.80
N VAL A 515 36.74 9.06 4.34
CA VAL A 515 35.51 9.84 4.20
C VAL A 515 34.48 9.37 5.23
N LEU A 516 33.94 10.29 6.00
CA LEU A 516 32.86 10.07 6.95
C LEU A 516 31.62 10.88 6.55
N ALA A 517 30.47 10.22 6.47
CA ALA A 517 29.18 10.87 6.34
C ALA A 517 28.39 10.74 7.65
N LEU A 518 28.12 11.87 8.30
CA LEU A 518 27.35 11.96 9.53
C LEU A 518 25.89 12.27 9.21
N THR A 519 24.98 11.51 9.79
CA THR A 519 23.53 11.75 9.70
C THR A 519 22.91 11.86 11.09
N PHE A 520 21.75 12.51 11.17
CA PHE A 520 21.03 12.66 12.44
C PHE A 520 20.42 11.34 12.94
N THR A 521 19.98 10.47 12.03
CA THR A 521 19.35 9.17 12.35
C THR A 521 20.11 8.00 11.71
N ARG A 522 20.04 6.81 12.33
CA ARG A 522 20.63 5.58 11.78
C ARG A 522 19.97 5.16 10.47
N ARG A 523 18.66 5.41 10.31
CA ARG A 523 17.94 5.20 9.05
C ARG A 523 18.54 6.03 7.91
N ALA A 524 18.79 7.31 8.13
CA ALA A 524 19.42 8.17 7.12
C ALA A 524 20.83 7.66 6.76
N ALA A 525 21.60 7.17 7.74
CA ALA A 525 22.91 6.55 7.49
C ALA A 525 22.79 5.27 6.64
N GLN A 526 21.83 4.38 6.94
CA GLN A 526 21.59 3.14 6.18
C GLN A 526 21.09 3.44 4.76
N GLU A 527 20.16 4.38 4.61
CA GLU A 527 19.67 4.83 3.31
C GLU A 527 20.80 5.42 2.46
N LEU A 528 21.62 6.29 3.06
CA LEU A 528 22.80 6.85 2.39
C LEU A 528 23.79 5.76 1.98
N THR A 529 24.05 4.79 2.86
CA THR A 529 24.92 3.63 2.57
C THR A 529 24.39 2.81 1.40
N THR A 530 23.08 2.59 1.35
CA THR A 530 22.42 1.82 0.28
C THR A 530 22.52 2.56 -1.06
N ARG A 531 22.22 3.87 -1.07
CA ARG A 531 22.36 4.71 -2.26
C ARG A 531 23.80 4.79 -2.77
N LEU A 532 24.78 4.87 -1.87
CA LEU A 532 26.20 4.81 -2.23
C LEU A 532 26.58 3.44 -2.82
N ALA A 533 26.02 2.34 -2.31
CA ALA A 533 26.26 1.00 -2.85
C ALA A 533 25.74 0.83 -4.27
N ASP A 534 24.59 1.44 -4.58
CA ASP A 534 23.98 1.40 -5.92
C ASP A 534 24.71 2.32 -6.92
N SER A 535 25.26 3.45 -6.45
CA SER A 535 25.91 4.45 -7.32
C SER A 535 27.38 4.13 -7.65
N VAL A 536 28.12 3.52 -6.70
CA VAL A 536 29.56 3.24 -6.89
C VAL A 536 29.76 1.94 -7.69
N GLN A 537 30.10 2.07 -8.98
CA GLN A 537 30.30 0.96 -9.93
C GLN A 537 31.32 -0.12 -9.50
N ASN A 538 32.20 0.16 -8.53
CA ASN A 538 33.16 -0.79 -7.98
C ASN A 538 32.84 -1.12 -6.51
N LYS A 539 32.15 -2.23 -6.27
CA LYS A 539 31.67 -2.79 -4.98
C LYS A 539 32.73 -3.06 -3.89
N LEU A 540 33.93 -2.47 -3.94
CA LEU A 540 35.07 -2.85 -3.09
C LEU A 540 35.39 -1.89 -1.93
N SER A 541 34.83 -0.67 -1.87
CA SER A 541 34.91 0.13 -0.63
C SER A 541 33.91 1.30 -0.61
N ILE A 542 32.88 1.22 0.22
CA ILE A 542 31.90 2.29 0.47
C ILE A 542 32.39 3.12 1.67
N PRO A 543 32.30 4.47 1.64
CA PRO A 543 32.57 5.32 2.80
C PRO A 543 31.71 4.98 4.02
N ARG A 544 32.18 5.34 5.22
CA ARG A 544 31.42 5.11 6.44
C ARG A 544 30.31 6.16 6.57
N ALA A 545 29.08 5.70 6.80
CA ALA A 545 27.95 6.55 7.19
C ALA A 545 27.38 6.11 8.54
N ASP A 546 27.21 7.02 9.51
CA ASP A 546 26.73 6.69 10.86
C ASP A 546 26.21 7.94 11.61
N THR A 547 25.71 7.76 12.84
CA THR A 547 25.37 8.86 13.76
C THR A 547 26.50 9.18 14.73
N LEU A 548 26.56 10.41 15.25
CA LEU A 548 27.56 10.83 16.26
C LEU A 548 27.55 9.92 17.49
N HIS A 549 26.37 9.61 18.03
CA HIS A 549 26.23 8.72 19.19
C HIS A 549 26.69 7.29 18.88
N GLY A 550 26.40 6.78 17.68
CA GLY A 550 26.86 5.46 17.25
C GLY A 550 28.39 5.37 17.21
N LEU A 551 29.04 6.41 16.66
CA LEU A 551 30.50 6.50 16.60
C LEU A 551 31.14 6.64 17.98
N ALA A 552 30.60 7.52 18.83
CA ALA A 552 31.09 7.73 20.19
C ALA A 552 31.02 6.44 21.01
N PHE A 553 29.90 5.72 20.91
CA PHE A 553 29.70 4.46 21.61
C PHE A 553 30.64 3.36 21.09
N GLU A 554 30.80 3.21 19.78
CA GLU A 554 31.76 2.25 19.21
C GLU A 554 33.20 2.57 19.66
N TYR A 555 33.58 3.84 19.68
CA TYR A 555 34.89 4.24 20.16
C TYR A 555 35.08 3.88 21.65
N TRP A 556 34.07 4.12 22.49
CA TRP A 556 34.10 3.73 23.90
C TRP A 556 34.28 2.21 24.05
N GLN A 557 33.49 1.42 23.32
CA GLN A 557 33.56 -0.05 23.33
C GLN A 557 34.93 -0.60 22.92
N ASN A 558 35.59 0.04 21.95
CA ASN A 558 36.88 -0.41 21.45
C ASN A 558 38.05 0.05 22.32
N SER A 559 37.89 1.15 23.06
CA SER A 559 38.97 1.75 23.86
C SER A 559 39.01 1.23 25.29
N TYR A 560 37.90 0.68 25.80
CA TYR A 560 37.77 0.18 27.17
C TYR A 560 37.25 -1.26 27.19
N SER A 561 37.68 -2.04 28.19
CA SER A 561 37.29 -3.46 28.31
C SER A 561 35.81 -3.66 28.62
N ASP A 562 35.19 -2.71 29.34
CA ASP A 562 33.80 -2.76 29.77
C ASP A 562 33.05 -1.53 29.27
N ALA A 563 32.13 -1.74 28.32
CA ALA A 563 31.26 -0.69 27.81
C ALA A 563 30.20 -0.30 28.86
N PRO A 564 29.88 1.00 29.01
CA PRO A 564 28.82 1.42 29.93
C PRO A 564 27.45 0.93 29.48
N THR A 565 26.53 0.80 30.43
CA THR A 565 25.12 0.56 30.12
C THR A 565 24.44 1.88 29.80
N LEU A 566 23.95 2.02 28.58
CA LEU A 566 23.34 3.23 28.05
C LEU A 566 21.91 3.39 28.58
N LEU A 567 21.62 4.52 29.17
CA LEU A 567 20.31 4.89 29.69
C LEU A 567 19.45 5.52 28.58
N SER A 568 18.23 5.03 28.42
CA SER A 568 17.20 5.74 27.65
C SER A 568 16.77 7.03 28.36
N GLU A 569 16.17 7.99 27.65
CA GLU A 569 15.78 9.28 28.23
C GLU A 569 14.86 9.12 29.47
N GLU A 570 13.92 8.18 29.43
CA GLU A 570 13.07 7.86 30.58
C GLU A 570 13.85 7.20 31.74
N SER A 571 14.87 6.41 31.42
CA SER A 571 15.73 5.76 32.42
C SER A 571 16.64 6.79 33.09
N SER A 572 17.20 7.73 32.32
CA SER A 572 17.99 8.85 32.84
C SER A 572 17.19 9.71 33.81
N LYS A 573 15.94 10.07 33.46
CA LYS A 573 15.03 10.80 34.36
C LYS A 573 14.76 10.05 35.67
N ARG A 574 14.63 8.72 35.61
CA ARG A 574 14.42 7.87 36.80
C ARG A 574 15.66 7.80 37.68
N VAL A 575 16.81 7.51 37.10
CA VAL A 575 18.10 7.47 37.81
C VAL A 575 18.41 8.85 38.42
N PHE A 576 18.10 9.94 37.71
CA PHE A 576 18.21 11.30 38.24
C PHE A 576 17.30 11.55 39.44
N ALA A 577 16.04 11.10 39.38
CA ALA A 577 15.10 11.22 40.49
C ALA A 577 15.52 10.38 41.71
N GLU A 578 16.08 9.19 41.49
CA GLU A 578 16.61 8.31 42.55
C GLU A 578 17.86 8.90 43.22
N ALA A 579 18.80 9.42 42.43
CA ALA A 579 19.98 10.12 42.94
C ALA A 579 19.61 11.36 43.79
N ASN A 580 18.41 11.90 43.58
CA ASN A 580 17.89 13.09 44.24
C ASN A 580 16.59 12.79 45.00
N ALA A 581 16.52 11.64 45.68
CA ALA A 581 15.33 11.17 46.38
C ALA A 581 14.76 12.15 47.44
N GLU A 582 15.57 13.08 47.95
CA GLU A 582 15.15 14.11 48.90
C GLU A 582 14.34 15.25 48.26
N ALA A 583 14.40 15.40 46.93
CA ALA A 583 13.67 16.43 46.20
C ALA A 583 12.30 15.94 45.73
N SER A 584 11.32 16.85 45.65
CA SER A 584 10.00 16.50 45.11
C SER A 584 10.06 16.18 43.62
N LYS A 585 9.10 15.36 43.12
CA LYS A 585 9.00 14.99 41.70
C LYS A 585 9.03 16.20 40.75
N GLN A 586 8.40 17.31 41.14
CA GLN A 586 8.36 18.55 40.34
C GLN A 586 9.71 19.28 40.35
N GLN A 587 10.43 19.28 41.47
CA GLN A 587 11.79 19.83 41.56
C GLN A 587 12.77 19.00 40.72
N CYS A 588 12.71 17.66 40.80
CA CYS A 588 13.54 16.78 39.97
C CYS A 588 13.29 16.99 38.47
N LYS A 589 12.02 17.12 38.06
CA LYS A 589 11.66 17.39 36.66
C LYS A 589 12.28 18.70 36.17
N LYS A 590 12.11 19.79 36.93
CA LYS A 590 12.65 21.11 36.57
C LYS A 590 14.18 21.11 36.54
N ALA A 591 14.82 20.47 37.52
CA ALA A 591 16.27 20.34 37.57
C ALA A 591 16.82 19.56 36.37
N TRP A 592 16.19 18.43 36.01
CA TRP A 592 16.56 17.63 34.85
C TRP A 592 16.47 18.42 33.54
N GLU A 593 15.37 19.14 33.31
CA GLU A 593 15.17 19.95 32.11
C GLU A 593 16.26 21.02 31.94
N VAL A 594 16.63 21.68 33.05
CA VAL A 594 17.72 22.68 33.05
C VAL A 594 19.07 22.03 32.80
N ILE A 595 19.43 21.00 33.56
CA ILE A 595 20.75 20.33 33.47
C ILE A 595 20.94 19.71 32.09
N SER A 596 19.95 18.97 31.58
CA SER A 596 20.03 18.31 30.28
C SER A 596 20.24 19.33 29.16
N LEU A 597 19.56 20.48 29.21
CA LEU A 597 19.71 21.54 28.22
C LEU A 597 21.06 22.25 28.32
N CYS A 598 21.53 22.55 29.54
CA CYS A 598 22.85 23.16 29.76
C CYS A 598 23.98 22.28 29.20
N ARG A 599 23.93 20.97 29.43
CA ARG A 599 24.94 20.04 28.91
C ARG A 599 24.98 20.01 27.38
N GLU A 600 23.83 19.89 26.72
CA GLU A 600 23.74 19.91 25.25
C GLU A 600 24.21 21.25 24.64
N ARG A 601 23.98 22.36 25.35
CA ARG A 601 24.44 23.70 24.94
C ARG A 601 25.88 24.02 25.33
N MET A 602 26.51 23.16 26.13
CA MET A 602 27.80 23.43 26.79
C MET A 602 27.79 24.69 27.69
N ASP A 603 26.63 25.06 28.23
CA ASP A 603 26.49 26.14 29.20
C ASP A 603 26.90 25.66 30.61
N PRO A 604 27.49 26.52 31.46
CA PRO A 604 27.77 26.14 32.84
C PRO A 604 26.47 25.82 33.59
N CYS A 605 26.47 24.69 34.32
CA CYS A 605 25.33 24.32 35.15
C CYS A 605 25.09 25.40 36.23
N PRO A 606 23.84 25.88 36.42
CA PRO A 606 23.55 26.84 37.47
C PRO A 606 23.95 26.31 38.86
N ALA A 607 24.54 27.16 39.70
CA ALA A 607 25.05 26.77 41.02
C ALA A 607 23.98 26.09 41.91
N GLU A 608 22.71 26.45 41.74
CA GLU A 608 21.58 25.84 42.45
C GLU A 608 21.31 24.37 42.05
N GLN A 609 21.65 23.99 40.82
CA GLN A 609 21.42 22.65 40.27
C GLN A 609 22.66 21.76 40.31
N GLN A 610 23.84 22.34 40.61
CA GLN A 610 25.10 21.61 40.69
C GLN A 610 25.06 20.40 41.65
N PRO A 611 24.52 20.50 42.88
CA PRO A 611 24.46 19.34 43.77
C PRO A 611 23.62 18.19 43.20
N ALA A 612 22.51 18.52 42.51
CA ALA A 612 21.64 17.51 41.92
C ALA A 612 22.30 16.80 40.73
N TYR A 613 23.13 17.54 39.98
CA TYR A 613 23.95 16.99 38.91
C TYR A 613 25.06 16.08 39.46
N ASP A 614 25.77 16.51 40.50
CA ASP A 614 26.85 15.74 41.12
C ASP A 614 26.33 14.40 41.69
N ASN A 615 25.16 14.42 42.34
CA ASN A 615 24.49 13.20 42.81
C ASN A 615 24.19 12.23 41.66
N TYR A 616 23.66 12.75 40.56
CA TYR A 616 23.34 11.95 39.37
C TYR A 616 24.60 11.34 38.74
N CYS A 617 25.67 12.12 38.60
CA CYS A 617 26.96 11.62 38.12
C CYS A 617 27.55 10.55 39.06
N GLY A 618 27.47 10.75 40.37
CA GLY A 618 27.91 9.77 41.37
C GLY A 618 27.18 8.43 41.23
N LEU A 619 25.85 8.46 41.10
CA LEU A 619 25.04 7.26 40.93
C LEU A 619 25.35 6.56 39.60
N LYS A 620 25.44 7.31 38.49
CA LYS A 620 25.83 6.76 37.18
C LYS A 620 27.17 6.03 37.23
N ASN A 621 28.18 6.68 37.80
CA ASN A 621 29.53 6.12 37.90
C ASN A 621 29.58 4.86 38.76
N SER A 622 28.80 4.78 39.84
CA SER A 622 28.77 3.60 40.72
C SER A 622 28.26 2.32 40.05
N TRP A 623 27.44 2.46 39.00
CA TRP A 623 26.82 1.36 38.26
C TRP A 623 27.35 1.21 36.83
N ASN A 624 28.38 1.97 36.44
CA ASN A 624 28.88 2.05 35.06
C ASN A 624 27.76 2.37 34.05
N LEU A 625 26.91 3.33 34.40
CA LEU A 625 25.82 3.83 33.56
C LEU A 625 26.27 5.08 32.81
N SER A 626 25.78 5.25 31.59
CA SER A 626 25.97 6.48 30.82
C SER A 626 24.68 6.86 30.10
N ASP A 627 24.40 8.15 29.99
CA ASP A 627 23.36 8.68 29.11
C ASP A 627 23.93 9.08 27.74
N TYR A 628 23.06 9.50 26.82
CA TYR A 628 23.47 9.91 25.47
C TYR A 628 24.46 11.07 25.46
N THR A 629 24.28 12.04 26.35
CA THR A 629 25.13 13.23 26.43
C THR A 629 26.53 12.88 26.96
N ASP A 630 26.63 11.92 27.91
CA ASP A 630 27.93 11.41 28.40
C ASP A 630 28.79 10.85 27.26
N LEU A 631 28.19 10.15 26.28
CA LEU A 631 28.92 9.58 25.14
C LEU A 631 29.63 10.68 24.34
N LEU A 632 28.95 11.79 24.11
CA LEU A 632 29.47 12.91 23.33
C LEU A 632 30.49 13.73 24.13
N GLU A 633 30.24 13.99 25.41
CA GLU A 633 31.18 14.67 26.31
C GLU A 633 32.51 13.90 26.41
N PHE A 634 32.44 12.59 26.62
CA PHE A 634 33.61 11.71 26.65
C PHE A 634 34.38 11.72 25.32
N TRP A 635 33.66 11.65 24.19
CA TRP A 635 34.31 11.61 22.89
C TRP A 635 34.96 12.95 22.56
N LEU A 636 34.31 14.06 22.91
CA LEU A 636 34.85 15.41 22.77
C LEU A 636 36.15 15.59 23.58
N GLU A 637 36.16 15.14 24.83
CA GLU A 637 37.37 15.17 25.68
C GLU A 637 38.50 14.33 25.08
N SER A 638 38.19 13.12 24.60
CA SER A 638 39.16 12.23 23.94
C SER A 638 39.75 12.85 22.67
N LEU A 639 38.94 13.57 21.89
CA LEU A 639 39.37 14.27 20.68
C LEU A 639 40.28 15.46 21.03
N ARG A 640 39.90 16.30 21.99
CA ARG A 640 40.70 17.46 22.44
C ARG A 640 42.05 17.07 23.01
N ASN A 641 42.10 15.94 23.72
CA ASN A 641 43.33 15.39 24.28
C ASN A 641 44.16 14.59 23.27
N ASN A 642 43.76 14.53 21.99
CA ASN A 642 44.40 13.76 20.92
C ASN A 642 44.62 12.26 21.25
N VAL A 643 43.74 11.68 22.08
CA VAL A 643 43.74 10.23 22.39
C VAL A 643 43.08 9.45 21.26
N PHE A 644 42.03 10.03 20.65
CA PHE A 644 41.34 9.45 19.51
C PHE A 644 42.18 9.60 18.23
N VAL A 645 42.55 8.47 17.61
CA VAL A 645 43.19 8.48 16.28
C VAL A 645 42.14 8.83 15.23
N ARG A 646 42.26 10.00 14.59
CA ARG A 646 41.33 10.49 13.55
C ARG A 646 41.60 9.76 12.22
N PRO A 647 40.74 8.81 11.76
CA PRO A 647 40.99 8.10 10.50
C PRO A 647 40.45 8.84 9.28
N TRP A 648 39.55 9.82 9.49
CA TRP A 648 38.84 10.55 8.46
C TRP A 648 39.52 11.88 8.17
N THR A 649 39.72 12.18 6.89
CA THR A 649 40.25 13.45 6.41
C THR A 649 39.16 14.36 5.86
N HIS A 650 37.99 13.78 5.52
CA HIS A 650 36.81 14.49 5.04
C HIS A 650 35.59 14.10 5.88
N VAL A 651 34.95 15.10 6.49
CA VAL A 651 33.73 14.92 7.28
C VAL A 651 32.58 15.67 6.62
N LEU A 652 31.58 14.91 6.18
CA LEU A 652 30.36 15.43 5.58
C LEU A 652 29.23 15.26 6.59
N VAL A 653 28.40 16.29 6.78
CA VAL A 653 27.33 16.31 7.78
C VAL A 653 26.02 16.66 7.10
N ASP A 654 25.04 15.76 7.18
CA ASP A 654 23.66 16.00 6.76
C ASP A 654 22.80 16.52 7.93
N GLU A 655 21.74 17.27 7.61
CA GLU A 655 20.82 17.90 8.57
C GLU A 655 21.54 18.73 9.65
N ILE A 656 22.56 19.51 9.26
CA ILE A 656 23.44 20.22 10.19
C ILE A 656 22.72 21.20 11.13
N GLN A 657 21.55 21.71 10.73
CA GLN A 657 20.72 22.62 11.53
C GLN A 657 20.14 22.00 12.81
N ASP A 658 20.15 20.67 12.93
CA ASP A 658 19.60 19.96 14.08
C ASP A 658 20.66 19.66 15.15
N LEU A 659 21.94 19.93 14.86
CA LEU A 659 23.01 19.64 15.79
C LEU A 659 23.00 20.60 16.99
N SER A 660 23.17 20.04 18.19
CA SER A 660 23.41 20.82 19.40
C SER A 660 24.83 21.43 19.41
N PRO A 661 25.09 22.48 20.20
CA PRO A 661 26.44 23.02 20.37
C PRO A 661 27.49 21.97 20.75
N LEU A 662 27.14 21.02 21.63
CA LEU A 662 28.02 19.89 21.97
C LEU A 662 28.36 19.02 20.75
N GLN A 663 27.36 18.69 19.92
CA GLN A 663 27.55 17.91 18.70
C GLN A 663 28.39 18.66 17.66
N LEU A 664 28.14 19.96 17.48
CA LEU A 664 28.95 20.81 16.60
C LEU A 664 30.40 20.89 17.08
N ALA A 665 30.65 20.96 18.39
CA ALA A 665 31.99 20.90 18.95
C ALA A 665 32.70 19.57 18.66
N VAL A 666 32.01 18.43 18.78
CA VAL A 666 32.55 17.11 18.39
C VAL A 666 32.91 17.08 16.91
N VAL A 667 32.00 17.55 16.04
CA VAL A 667 32.25 17.62 14.59
C VAL A 667 33.47 18.49 14.27
N ARG A 668 33.61 19.64 14.95
CA ARG A 668 34.78 20.50 14.80
C ARG A 668 36.08 19.77 15.15
N GLU A 669 36.12 19.09 16.30
CA GLU A 669 37.33 18.40 16.75
C GLU A 669 37.69 17.17 15.88
N LEU A 670 36.70 16.59 15.18
CA LEU A 670 36.93 15.58 14.15
C LEU A 670 37.59 16.18 12.89
N VAL A 671 37.36 17.46 12.62
CA VAL A 671 37.84 18.20 11.44
C VAL A 671 39.17 18.93 11.70
N SER A 672 39.54 19.17 12.97
CA SER A 672 40.59 20.12 13.39
C SER A 672 41.89 20.10 12.59
N GLN A 673 42.39 21.30 12.27
CA GLN A 673 43.42 21.63 11.28
C GLN A 673 44.87 21.65 11.81
N ASP A 674 45.09 21.38 13.10
CA ASP A 674 46.42 21.50 13.72
C ASP A 674 47.42 20.40 13.28
N ASP A 675 46.92 19.32 12.66
CA ASP A 675 47.73 18.27 12.06
C ASP A 675 47.39 18.15 10.55
N GLN A 676 48.37 17.71 9.76
CA GLN A 676 48.34 17.52 8.30
C GLN A 676 47.25 16.55 7.75
N ASN A 677 46.19 16.25 8.52
CA ASN A 677 45.18 15.22 8.25
C ASN A 677 43.76 15.75 7.98
N GLY A 678 43.37 16.96 8.41
CA GLY A 678 42.04 17.52 8.09
C GLY A 678 42.03 18.22 6.73
N GLN A 679 41.37 17.65 5.71
CA GLN A 679 41.37 18.19 4.34
C GLN A 679 40.03 18.80 3.90
N GLY A 680 38.91 18.56 4.59
CA GLY A 680 37.66 19.23 4.23
C GLY A 680 36.46 18.92 5.13
N PHE A 681 35.70 19.98 5.42
CA PHE A 681 34.38 19.92 6.05
C PHE A 681 33.29 20.27 5.03
N PHE A 682 32.19 19.52 5.05
CA PHE A 682 31.02 19.79 4.22
C PHE A 682 29.75 19.60 5.04
N GLY A 683 29.15 20.69 5.50
CA GLY A 683 27.84 20.67 6.14
C GLY A 683 26.73 20.96 5.13
N ILE A 684 25.63 20.23 5.17
CA ILE A 684 24.42 20.54 4.40
C ILE A 684 23.19 20.49 5.29
N GLY A 685 22.28 21.45 5.11
CA GLY A 685 21.08 21.53 5.94
C GLY A 685 20.13 22.65 5.55
N ASP A 686 19.00 22.68 6.25
CA ASP A 686 17.93 23.66 6.05
C ASP A 686 17.55 24.35 7.37
N PRO A 687 17.92 25.61 7.59
CA PRO A 687 17.59 26.32 8.83
C PRO A 687 16.10 26.36 9.15
N ASP A 688 15.25 26.38 8.12
CA ASP A 688 13.79 26.45 8.28
C ASP A 688 13.19 25.07 8.64
N GLN A 689 14.00 24.01 8.63
CA GLN A 689 13.64 22.67 9.13
C GLN A 689 14.24 22.35 10.50
N SER A 690 14.75 23.32 11.27
CA SER A 690 15.20 23.08 12.65
C SER A 690 14.00 22.93 13.59
N ILE A 691 13.69 21.68 13.97
CA ILE A 691 12.48 21.30 14.74
C ILE A 691 12.81 20.49 16.02
N TYR A 692 14.07 20.53 16.46
CA TYR A 692 14.55 19.86 17.67
C TYR A 692 15.08 20.87 18.70
N GLY A 693 14.50 22.08 18.77
CA GLY A 693 14.92 23.13 19.70
C GLY A 693 14.80 22.70 21.16
N PHE A 694 13.76 21.91 21.46
CA PHE A 694 13.56 21.28 22.78
C PHE A 694 14.68 20.30 23.19
N ARG A 695 15.52 19.81 22.25
CA ARG A 695 16.70 18.98 22.51
C ARG A 695 18.01 19.78 22.56
N GLY A 696 17.94 21.11 22.51
CA GLY A 696 19.12 21.97 22.55
C GLY A 696 19.73 22.31 21.19
N ALA A 697 19.09 21.95 20.07
CA ALA A 697 19.51 22.41 18.74
C ALA A 697 19.50 23.94 18.67
N HIS A 698 20.58 24.54 18.15
CA HIS A 698 20.78 25.99 18.11
C HIS A 698 20.32 26.56 16.76
N GLY A 699 19.39 27.52 16.74
CA GLY A 699 18.87 28.12 15.50
C GLY A 699 19.90 28.95 14.71
N GLY A 700 21.09 29.20 15.26
CA GLY A 700 22.19 29.95 14.64
C GLY A 700 23.41 29.10 14.29
N VAL A 701 23.21 27.95 13.64
CA VAL A 701 24.32 27.05 13.21
C VAL A 701 25.29 27.77 12.26
N LYS A 702 24.78 28.65 11.39
CA LYS A 702 25.60 29.43 10.47
C LYS A 702 26.52 30.39 11.24
N GLU A 703 25.99 31.11 12.22
CA GLU A 703 26.73 32.06 13.04
C GLU A 703 27.79 31.34 13.87
N PHE A 704 27.42 30.19 14.45
CA PHE A 704 28.36 29.34 15.20
C PHE A 704 29.50 28.84 14.30
N LEU A 705 29.19 28.25 13.14
CA LEU A 705 30.22 27.75 12.21
C LEU A 705 31.08 28.87 11.64
N ALA A 706 30.52 30.06 11.38
CA ALA A 706 31.28 31.20 10.87
C ALA A 706 32.26 31.76 11.92
N GLN A 707 31.93 31.66 13.21
CA GLN A 707 32.85 32.03 14.30
C GLN A 707 33.98 30.98 14.45
N GLU A 708 33.65 29.71 14.32
CA GLU A 708 34.56 28.59 14.59
C GLU A 708 35.42 28.19 13.37
N LEU A 709 34.97 28.49 12.14
CA LEU A 709 35.64 28.16 10.87
C LEU A 709 35.79 29.43 10.00
N PRO A 710 36.85 30.23 10.16
CA PRO A 710 37.00 31.54 9.50
C PRO A 710 37.04 31.51 7.96
N SER A 711 37.36 30.37 7.35
CA SER A 711 37.35 30.16 5.89
C SER A 711 36.06 29.51 5.37
N LEU A 712 34.98 29.47 6.17
CA LEU A 712 33.71 28.85 5.79
C LEU A 712 33.08 29.51 4.55
N ASN A 713 32.95 28.74 3.48
CA ASN A 713 32.24 29.14 2.27
C ASN A 713 30.77 28.67 2.33
N THR A 714 29.82 29.59 2.12
CA THR A 714 28.39 29.26 2.13
C THR A 714 27.85 29.19 0.70
N ILE A 715 27.16 28.10 0.36
CA ILE A 715 26.51 27.88 -0.94
C ILE A 715 25.01 27.66 -0.70
N GLN A 716 24.16 28.30 -1.50
CA GLN A 716 22.71 28.19 -1.37
C GLN A 716 22.11 27.37 -2.52
N LEU A 717 21.20 26.46 -2.19
CA LEU A 717 20.38 25.73 -3.17
C LEU A 717 18.94 26.24 -3.08
N SER A 718 18.44 26.84 -4.17
CA SER A 718 17.11 27.46 -4.26
C SER A 718 16.12 26.71 -5.17
N GLU A 719 16.60 25.74 -5.96
CA GLU A 719 15.76 25.02 -6.91
C GLU A 719 15.17 23.75 -6.28
N ASN A 720 13.85 23.66 -6.17
CA ASN A 720 13.12 22.52 -5.62
C ASN A 720 12.75 21.52 -6.75
N TYR A 721 13.15 20.26 -6.54
CA TYR A 721 12.91 19.15 -7.47
C TYR A 721 11.88 18.15 -6.93
N ARG A 722 11.37 18.35 -5.72
CA ARG A 722 10.40 17.48 -5.06
C ARG A 722 8.98 17.93 -5.37
N SER A 723 8.60 19.09 -4.85
CA SER A 723 7.22 19.56 -4.73
C SER A 723 6.86 20.48 -5.89
N SER A 724 5.57 20.57 -6.21
CA SER A 724 5.06 21.59 -7.13
C SER A 724 5.27 23.00 -6.57
N GLN A 725 5.27 24.02 -7.46
CA GLN A 725 5.37 25.41 -7.04
C GLN A 725 4.26 25.79 -6.05
N GLN A 726 3.03 25.31 -6.26
CA GLN A 726 1.92 25.61 -5.35
C GLN A 726 2.19 25.11 -3.92
N ILE A 727 2.69 23.89 -3.74
CA ILE A 727 3.02 23.36 -2.41
C ILE A 727 4.16 24.15 -1.77
N VAL A 728 5.15 24.57 -2.56
CA VAL A 728 6.25 25.43 -2.11
C VAL A 728 5.73 26.80 -1.67
N ASP A 729 4.78 27.37 -2.40
CA ASP A 729 4.14 28.65 -2.08
C ASP A 729 3.36 28.56 -0.75
N TYR A 730 2.57 27.49 -0.57
CA TYR A 730 1.85 27.22 0.69
C TYR A 730 2.80 27.08 1.88
N ALA A 731 3.91 26.36 1.71
CA ALA A 731 4.92 26.22 2.75
C ALA A 731 5.59 27.57 3.06
N SER A 732 5.97 28.32 2.03
CA SER A 732 6.67 29.61 2.17
C SER A 732 5.80 30.67 2.84
N ALA A 733 4.48 30.65 2.62
CA ALA A 733 3.53 31.56 3.26
C ALA A 733 3.48 31.41 4.79
N LEU A 734 3.90 30.25 5.33
CA LEU A 734 3.99 30.05 6.77
C LEU A 734 5.19 30.77 7.39
N MET A 735 6.19 31.22 6.63
CA MET A 735 7.42 31.81 7.14
C MET A 735 7.38 33.35 7.10
N GLU A 736 7.92 34.00 8.13
CA GLU A 736 8.01 35.46 8.19
C GLU A 736 8.89 36.04 7.06
N PRO A 737 8.53 37.17 6.41
CA PRO A 737 9.27 37.76 5.30
C PRO A 737 10.70 38.28 5.60
N ALA A 738 11.22 38.05 6.81
CA ALA A 738 12.38 38.75 7.35
C ALA A 738 13.73 38.03 7.20
N ARG A 739 13.80 36.82 6.60
CA ARG A 739 15.07 36.14 6.32
C ARG A 739 15.49 36.40 4.86
N GLU A 740 16.79 36.56 4.63
CA GLU A 740 17.44 36.62 3.30
C GLU A 740 17.30 35.29 2.51
N ALA A 741 16.16 34.60 2.62
CA ALA A 741 15.87 33.39 1.89
C ALA A 741 15.30 33.78 0.51
N GLN A 742 16.14 33.64 -0.51
CA GLN A 742 15.73 33.72 -1.91
C GLN A 742 14.59 32.72 -2.16
N ALA A 743 13.56 33.15 -2.91
CA ALA A 743 12.37 32.34 -3.18
C ALA A 743 12.74 30.97 -3.76
N ILE A 744 12.18 29.90 -3.20
CA ILE A 744 12.40 28.54 -3.68
C ILE A 744 11.58 28.35 -4.96
N GLU A 745 12.27 28.02 -6.06
CA GLU A 745 11.64 27.81 -7.37
C GLU A 745 11.51 26.32 -7.65
N ALA A 746 10.29 25.84 -7.87
CA ALA A 746 10.04 24.46 -8.26
C ALA A 746 10.35 24.26 -9.76
N LYS A 747 11.21 23.28 -10.07
CA LYS A 747 11.51 22.90 -11.47
C LYS A 747 10.51 21.92 -12.06
N LYS A 748 9.70 21.27 -11.24
CA LYS A 748 8.63 20.39 -11.70
C LYS A 748 7.44 21.20 -12.21
N THR A 749 7.11 21.02 -13.49
CA THR A 749 5.86 21.50 -14.11
C THR A 749 4.69 20.55 -13.81
N VAL A 750 4.49 20.22 -12.53
CA VAL A 750 3.39 19.34 -12.10
C VAL A 750 2.34 20.16 -11.36
N GLU A 751 1.08 20.06 -11.77
CA GLU A 751 -0.04 20.67 -11.05
C GLU A 751 -0.20 20.02 -9.67
N ALA A 752 -0.48 20.81 -8.64
CA ALA A 752 -0.84 20.28 -7.33
C ALA A 752 -2.32 20.46 -7.05
N GLU A 753 -2.80 19.63 -6.14
CA GLU A 753 -4.16 19.70 -5.63
C GLU A 753 -4.10 19.84 -4.11
N VAL A 754 -4.54 20.99 -3.60
CA VAL A 754 -4.60 21.30 -2.17
C VAL A 754 -6.06 21.39 -1.72
N ARG A 755 -6.46 20.53 -0.78
CA ARG A 755 -7.84 20.47 -0.26
C ARG A 755 -7.87 20.77 1.22
N MET A 756 -8.88 21.54 1.63
CA MET A 756 -9.23 21.76 3.03
C MET A 756 -10.58 21.11 3.34
N PHE A 757 -10.64 20.36 4.44
CA PHE A 757 -11.86 19.71 4.90
C PHE A 757 -12.20 20.04 6.35
N GLU A 758 -13.43 20.51 6.56
CA GLU A 758 -14.01 20.73 7.89
C GLU A 758 -14.95 19.57 8.26
N ALA A 759 -14.61 18.89 9.36
CA ALA A 759 -15.38 17.78 9.91
C ALA A 759 -16.15 18.18 11.17
N PRO A 760 -17.39 17.69 11.37
CA PRO A 760 -18.10 17.91 12.64
C PRO A 760 -17.46 17.16 13.83
N THR A 761 -16.86 15.99 13.58
CA THR A 761 -16.21 15.15 14.60
C THR A 761 -14.92 14.51 14.07
N SER A 762 -14.06 14.04 14.96
CA SER A 762 -12.84 13.29 14.62
C SER A 762 -13.10 12.00 13.83
N GLU A 763 -14.23 11.33 14.06
CA GLU A 763 -14.59 10.11 13.32
C GLU A 763 -15.03 10.42 11.89
N ALA A 764 -15.71 11.56 11.70
CA ALA A 764 -16.07 12.06 10.37
C ALA A 764 -14.83 12.50 9.58
N GLU A 765 -13.87 13.14 10.25
CA GLU A 765 -12.55 13.47 9.69
C GLU A 765 -11.81 12.21 9.24
N ALA A 766 -11.66 11.21 10.13
CA ALA A 766 -10.99 9.95 9.83
C ALA A 766 -11.68 9.18 8.69
N SER A 767 -13.01 9.21 8.64
CA SER A 767 -13.79 8.59 7.55
C SER A 767 -13.53 9.28 6.22
N TRP A 768 -13.50 10.62 6.20
CA TRP A 768 -13.18 11.38 5.00
C TRP A 768 -11.75 11.09 4.51
N ILE A 769 -10.75 11.06 5.41
CA ILE A 769 -9.37 10.70 5.08
C ILE A 769 -9.34 9.31 4.43
N ALA A 770 -9.97 8.33 5.06
CA ALA A 770 -9.98 6.96 4.54
C ALA A 770 -10.66 6.84 3.17
N GLU A 771 -11.73 7.61 2.92
CA GLU A 771 -12.37 7.70 1.60
C GLU A 771 -11.48 8.38 0.55
N GLN A 772 -10.72 9.42 0.93
CA GLN A 772 -9.77 10.07 0.03
C GLN A 772 -8.65 9.10 -0.34
N VAL A 773 -8.02 8.46 0.66
CA VAL A 773 -6.96 7.46 0.47
C VAL A 773 -7.44 6.33 -0.45
N ARG A 774 -8.65 5.80 -0.22
CA ARG A 774 -9.26 4.79 -1.11
C ARG A 774 -9.39 5.28 -2.56
N GLY A 775 -9.82 6.54 -2.75
CA GLY A 775 -9.93 7.14 -4.07
C GLY A 775 -8.57 7.28 -4.79
N LEU A 776 -7.50 7.52 -4.04
CA LEU A 776 -6.14 7.62 -4.57
C LEU A 776 -5.55 6.25 -4.94
N LEU A 777 -5.83 5.21 -4.14
CA LEU A 777 -5.46 3.82 -4.46
C LEU A 777 -6.26 3.24 -5.63
N GLY A 778 -7.43 3.80 -5.93
CA GLY A 778 -8.30 3.40 -7.04
C GLY A 778 -9.50 2.61 -6.56
N GLN A 779 -10.67 2.92 -7.12
CA GLN A 779 -11.89 2.17 -6.86
C GLN A 779 -11.82 0.81 -7.58
N THR A 780 -12.22 -0.27 -6.90
CA THR A 780 -12.37 -1.61 -7.48
C THR A 780 -13.15 -1.56 -8.80
N SER A 781 -12.83 -2.44 -9.75
CA SER A 781 -13.39 -2.50 -11.13
C SER A 781 -14.93 -2.37 -11.24
N HIS A 782 -15.66 -2.67 -10.16
CA HIS A 782 -17.12 -2.62 -10.10
C HIS A 782 -17.73 -1.33 -9.52
N SER A 783 -16.95 -0.42 -8.92
CA SER A 783 -17.46 0.81 -8.28
C SER A 783 -17.26 2.08 -9.10
N LEU A 784 -16.66 1.97 -10.29
CA LEU A 784 -16.42 3.11 -11.21
C LEU A 784 -17.70 3.77 -11.75
N GLN A 785 -18.90 3.29 -11.40
CA GLN A 785 -20.14 3.77 -11.98
C GLN A 785 -20.59 5.15 -11.46
N ASP A 786 -20.30 5.56 -10.22
CA ASP A 786 -21.04 6.71 -9.65
C ASP A 786 -20.24 7.91 -9.10
N ASN A 787 -18.90 7.91 -9.01
CA ASN A 787 -18.20 9.11 -8.51
C ASN A 787 -16.73 9.24 -8.95
N ARG A 788 -16.47 9.39 -10.25
CA ARG A 788 -15.24 10.06 -10.72
C ARG A 788 -15.40 11.57 -10.54
N GLN A 789 -15.19 12.06 -9.31
CA GLN A 789 -14.67 13.43 -9.18
C GLN A 789 -13.33 13.43 -9.93
N GLU A 790 -13.18 14.34 -10.90
CA GLU A 790 -11.92 14.59 -11.60
C GLU A 790 -10.85 14.90 -10.53
N ARG A 791 -10.01 13.92 -10.20
CA ARG A 791 -8.89 14.05 -9.26
C ARG A 791 -7.60 13.85 -10.03
N LEU A 792 -6.59 14.66 -9.71
CA LEU A 792 -5.35 14.73 -10.46
C LEU A 792 -4.58 13.38 -10.52
N LEU A 793 -4.71 12.54 -9.48
CA LEU A 793 -4.07 11.20 -9.36
C LEU A 793 -5.04 10.10 -8.90
N GLY A 794 -6.34 10.25 -9.19
CA GLY A 794 -7.36 9.30 -8.73
C GLY A 794 -7.13 7.89 -9.28
N GLY A 795 -6.66 6.98 -8.43
CA GLY A 795 -6.42 5.59 -8.81
C GLY A 795 -5.06 5.31 -9.44
N GLU A 796 -4.05 6.13 -9.16
CA GLU A 796 -2.68 5.94 -9.66
C GLU A 796 -1.64 5.71 -8.56
N LEU A 797 -2.00 5.91 -7.29
CA LEU A 797 -1.08 5.78 -6.17
C LEU A 797 -1.05 4.36 -5.61
N SER A 798 0.12 4.00 -5.09
CA SER A 798 0.31 2.81 -4.26
C SER A 798 0.15 3.14 -2.76
N PRO A 799 -0.07 2.16 -1.86
CA PRO A 799 -0.16 2.45 -0.42
C PRO A 799 1.06 3.18 0.14
N GLY A 800 2.27 2.87 -0.35
CA GLY A 800 3.51 3.51 0.08
C GLY A 800 3.67 4.97 -0.35
N ASP A 801 2.89 5.43 -1.34
CA ASP A 801 2.90 6.82 -1.82
C ASP A 801 2.14 7.79 -0.90
N ILE A 802 1.46 7.29 0.12
CA ILE A 802 0.48 8.04 0.92
C ILE A 802 0.90 8.06 2.39
N ALA A 803 0.92 9.24 2.99
CA ALA A 803 1.16 9.42 4.41
C ALA A 803 0.08 10.25 5.12
N VAL A 804 -0.18 9.91 6.38
CA VAL A 804 -1.00 10.69 7.33
C VAL A 804 -0.10 11.15 8.47
N LEU A 805 0.13 12.46 8.59
CA LEU A 805 1.06 13.04 9.56
C LEU A 805 0.30 13.71 10.70
N VAL A 806 0.38 13.12 11.90
CA VAL A 806 -0.30 13.63 13.10
C VAL A 806 0.67 14.41 13.99
N ARG A 807 0.17 15.30 14.85
CA ARG A 807 1.04 16.01 15.82
C ARG A 807 1.60 15.07 16.91
N PHE A 808 0.77 14.19 17.47
CA PHE A 808 1.13 13.27 18.55
C PHE A 808 0.38 11.93 18.45
N LYS A 809 0.93 10.89 19.09
CA LYS A 809 0.52 9.48 18.91
C LYS A 809 -0.95 9.19 19.25
N ALA A 810 -1.53 9.91 20.22
CA ALA A 810 -2.93 9.68 20.62
C ALA A 810 -3.98 9.97 19.52
N LEU A 811 -3.59 10.63 18.41
CA LEU A 811 -4.47 10.84 17.24
C LEU A 811 -4.50 9.64 16.29
N ILE A 812 -3.53 8.73 16.38
CA ILE A 812 -3.36 7.60 15.46
C ILE A 812 -4.51 6.58 15.52
N PRO A 813 -4.99 6.12 16.70
CA PRO A 813 -5.91 4.99 16.78
C PRO A 813 -7.21 5.18 15.99
N VAL A 814 -7.80 6.38 16.03
CA VAL A 814 -9.08 6.66 15.32
C VAL A 814 -8.89 6.57 13.80
N ILE A 815 -7.75 7.02 13.30
CA ILE A 815 -7.42 7.00 11.87
C ILE A 815 -7.08 5.58 11.44
N SER A 816 -6.22 4.87 12.17
CA SER A 816 -5.80 3.50 11.82
C SER A 816 -6.98 2.53 11.85
N GLN A 817 -7.85 2.61 12.86
CA GLN A 817 -9.06 1.80 12.95
C GLN A 817 -10.00 2.06 11.77
N THR A 818 -10.12 3.32 11.33
CA THR A 818 -10.98 3.68 10.20
C THR A 818 -10.42 3.19 8.87
N LEU A 819 -9.11 3.33 8.62
CA LEU A 819 -8.44 2.77 7.45
C LEU A 819 -8.56 1.24 7.40
N ASN A 820 -8.30 0.58 8.53
CA ASN A 820 -8.44 -0.87 8.66
C ASN A 820 -9.88 -1.31 8.39
N ARG A 821 -10.89 -0.62 8.94
CA ARG A 821 -12.31 -0.91 8.67
C ARG A 821 -12.66 -0.83 7.17
N LEU A 822 -11.99 0.04 6.41
CA LEU A 822 -12.18 0.15 4.96
C LEU A 822 -11.30 -0.79 4.15
N GLY A 823 -10.50 -1.66 4.78
CA GLY A 823 -9.61 -2.62 4.12
C GLY A 823 -8.36 -1.98 3.51
N ILE A 824 -7.99 -0.79 3.98
CA ILE A 824 -6.82 -0.08 3.47
C ILE A 824 -5.61 -0.48 4.33
N PRO A 825 -4.54 -1.05 3.74
CA PRO A 825 -3.37 -1.45 4.50
C PRO A 825 -2.66 -0.20 5.04
N CYS A 826 -2.55 -0.09 6.36
CA CYS A 826 -1.84 1.01 7.01
C CYS A 826 -0.74 0.48 7.94
N SER A 827 0.33 1.26 8.05
CA SER A 827 1.44 1.04 8.97
C SER A 827 1.47 2.18 9.97
N VAL A 828 1.53 1.82 11.24
CA VAL A 828 1.86 2.73 12.33
C VAL A 828 3.29 2.39 12.77
N PRO A 829 4.15 3.34 13.17
CA PRO A 829 5.51 3.11 13.67
C PRO A 829 5.64 2.01 14.73
N GLU A 830 4.54 1.61 15.36
CA GLU A 830 4.48 0.64 16.47
C GLU A 830 3.87 -0.73 16.07
N GLN A 831 3.96 -1.20 14.82
CA GLN A 831 3.77 -2.64 14.59
C GLN A 831 4.97 -3.40 15.20
N GLU A 832 4.70 -4.10 16.30
CA GLU A 832 5.48 -4.11 17.55
C GLU A 832 6.89 -4.74 17.48
N ALA A 833 7.85 -4.04 18.10
CA ALA A 833 9.11 -4.64 18.51
C ALA A 833 8.86 -5.84 19.43
N PHE A 834 9.75 -6.82 19.41
CA PHE A 834 9.65 -7.89 20.42
C PHE A 834 9.74 -7.36 21.86
N TRP A 835 10.41 -6.22 22.06
CA TRP A 835 10.56 -5.58 23.36
C TRP A 835 9.36 -4.72 23.78
N VAL A 836 8.34 -4.59 22.94
CA VAL A 836 7.05 -3.94 23.27
C VAL A 836 6.03 -4.95 23.81
N ASP A 837 6.25 -6.26 23.62
CA ASP A 837 5.39 -7.27 24.26
C ASP A 837 5.45 -7.06 25.79
N PRO A 838 4.31 -6.86 26.48
CA PRO A 838 4.29 -6.54 27.91
C PRO A 838 5.04 -7.56 28.77
N ARG A 839 5.09 -8.83 28.35
CA ARG A 839 5.82 -9.89 29.05
C ARG A 839 7.33 -9.76 28.83
N VAL A 840 7.76 -9.34 27.64
CA VAL A 840 9.17 -9.03 27.37
C VAL A 840 9.59 -7.76 28.10
N GLU A 841 8.75 -6.73 28.17
CA GLU A 841 9.02 -5.51 28.95
C GLU A 841 9.30 -5.83 30.42
N ILE A 842 8.53 -6.74 31.02
CA ILE A 842 8.77 -7.22 32.39
C ILE A 842 10.16 -7.86 32.52
N ILE A 843 10.55 -8.71 31.56
CA ILE A 843 11.87 -9.36 31.55
C ILE A 843 12.98 -8.31 31.39
N LEU A 844 12.82 -7.35 30.48
CA LEU A 844 13.79 -6.29 30.24
C LEU A 844 13.89 -5.33 31.41
N ALA A 845 12.80 -5.05 32.12
CA ALA A 845 12.80 -4.28 33.36
C ALA A 845 13.58 -5.00 34.48
N ALA A 846 13.41 -6.32 34.61
CA ALA A 846 14.17 -7.12 35.56
C ALA A 846 15.67 -7.19 35.19
N ALA A 847 15.98 -7.37 33.91
CA ALA A 847 17.35 -7.31 33.40
C ALA A 847 17.98 -5.92 33.59
N GLY A 848 17.20 -4.86 33.41
CA GLY A 848 17.59 -3.48 33.68
C GLY A 848 18.06 -3.29 35.11
N ARG A 849 17.29 -3.76 36.12
CA ARG A 849 17.70 -3.70 37.53
C ARG A 849 19.00 -4.44 37.79
N PHE A 850 19.17 -5.61 37.19
CA PHE A 850 20.39 -6.41 37.30
C PHE A 850 21.64 -5.68 36.80
N VAL A 851 21.48 -4.75 35.84
CA VAL A 851 22.55 -3.89 35.33
C VAL A 851 22.52 -2.46 35.90
N GLY A 852 21.72 -2.19 36.94
CA GLY A 852 21.69 -0.89 37.64
C GLY A 852 20.64 0.12 37.17
N ILE A 853 19.70 -0.24 36.28
CA ILE A 853 18.63 0.65 35.80
C ILE A 853 17.43 0.59 36.77
N SER A 854 17.04 1.76 37.30
CA SER A 854 15.92 1.92 38.25
C SER A 854 14.54 1.57 37.67
N SER A 855 13.69 0.87 38.44
CA SER A 855 12.32 0.47 38.03
C SER A 855 11.24 1.52 38.32
N LYS A 856 10.14 1.52 37.57
CA LYS A 856 8.96 2.39 37.81
C LYS A 856 8.34 2.10 39.20
N GLU A 857 7.96 3.15 39.94
CA GLU A 857 7.18 3.03 41.18
C GLU A 857 5.74 2.58 40.87
N GLY A 858 5.28 1.48 41.46
CA GLY A 858 3.85 1.13 41.53
C GLY A 858 3.33 -0.06 40.70
N GLU A 859 4.17 -0.78 39.94
CA GLU A 859 3.76 -2.02 39.26
C GLU A 859 4.00 -3.25 40.15
N GLU A 860 3.10 -4.25 40.13
CA GLU A 860 3.30 -5.54 40.80
C GLU A 860 4.56 -6.22 40.25
N GLN A 861 5.63 -6.21 41.03
CA GLN A 861 6.95 -6.63 40.57
C GLN A 861 7.13 -8.13 40.69
N ILE A 862 7.58 -8.78 39.62
CA ILE A 862 8.09 -10.14 39.71
C ILE A 862 9.54 -10.11 40.20
N THR A 863 9.78 -10.77 41.33
CA THR A 863 11.10 -10.95 41.96
C THR A 863 11.80 -12.15 41.31
N CYS A 864 12.62 -11.88 40.28
CA CYS A 864 13.54 -12.85 39.71
C CYS A 864 14.93 -12.71 40.37
N PRO A 865 15.50 -13.75 41.00
CA PRO A 865 16.82 -13.65 41.62
C PRO A 865 17.94 -13.37 40.61
N ASP A 866 18.97 -12.60 41.00
CA ASP A 866 20.13 -12.26 40.15
C ASP A 866 20.83 -13.49 39.54
N LYS A 867 20.86 -14.60 40.29
CA LYS A 867 21.43 -15.88 39.81
C LYS A 867 20.66 -16.49 38.64
N VAL A 868 19.37 -16.16 38.50
CA VAL A 868 18.51 -16.58 37.38
C VAL A 868 18.66 -15.60 36.22
N LEU A 869 18.68 -14.29 36.49
CA LEU A 869 18.92 -13.24 35.50
C LEU A 869 20.28 -13.44 34.81
N ALA A 870 21.33 -13.81 35.55
CA ALA A 870 22.66 -14.12 35.00
C ALA A 870 22.68 -15.28 33.99
N LYS A 871 21.67 -16.16 33.98
CA LYS A 871 21.55 -17.27 33.01
C LYS A 871 20.88 -16.85 31.69
N GLY A 872 20.49 -15.59 31.55
CA GLY A 872 19.85 -15.04 30.35
C GLY A 872 18.38 -15.44 30.18
N PRO A 873 17.74 -15.06 29.05
CA PRO A 873 16.30 -15.25 28.84
C PRO A 873 15.83 -16.70 28.97
N GLN A 874 16.68 -17.66 28.61
CA GLN A 874 16.39 -19.10 28.70
C GLN A 874 16.35 -19.58 30.15
N GLY A 875 17.22 -19.05 31.02
CA GLY A 875 17.19 -19.34 32.46
C GLY A 875 15.95 -18.75 33.14
N ILE A 876 15.52 -17.56 32.68
CA ILE A 876 14.28 -16.92 33.12
C ILE A 876 13.06 -17.76 32.72
N ALA A 877 13.02 -18.28 31.48
CA ALA A 877 11.91 -19.11 31.01
C ALA A 877 11.70 -20.36 31.86
N VAL A 878 12.78 -21.02 32.29
CA VAL A 878 12.70 -22.21 33.18
C VAL A 878 12.19 -21.84 34.57
N TYR A 879 12.57 -20.67 35.09
CA TYR A 879 12.17 -20.23 36.43
C TYR A 879 10.74 -19.69 36.47
N MET A 880 10.26 -19.12 35.36
CA MET A 880 9.00 -18.39 35.28
C MET A 880 7.92 -19.12 34.47
N GLU A 881 8.13 -20.41 34.16
CA GLU A 881 7.25 -21.20 33.27
C GLU A 881 5.77 -21.18 33.71
N ASP A 882 5.53 -21.14 35.03
CA ASP A 882 4.19 -21.19 35.65
C ASP A 882 3.79 -19.89 36.39
N ILE A 883 4.49 -18.76 36.15
CA ILE A 883 4.24 -17.48 36.84
C ILE A 883 3.49 -16.54 35.89
N LEU A 884 2.30 -16.05 36.27
CA LEU A 884 1.58 -15.02 35.51
C LEU A 884 2.41 -13.72 35.41
N PRO A 885 2.43 -13.02 34.25
CA PRO A 885 1.62 -13.20 33.05
C PRO A 885 2.23 -14.14 31.98
N PHE A 886 3.22 -14.96 32.32
CA PHE A 886 3.91 -15.83 31.37
C PHE A 886 3.15 -17.16 31.17
N ASP A 887 2.94 -17.55 29.93
CA ASP A 887 2.26 -18.79 29.56
C ASP A 887 3.10 -19.65 28.58
N ARG A 888 2.70 -20.91 28.37
CA ARG A 888 3.39 -21.83 27.46
C ARG A 888 3.45 -21.36 26.00
N LEU A 889 2.54 -20.49 25.56
CA LEU A 889 2.53 -19.92 24.21
C LEU A 889 3.54 -18.77 24.10
N PHE A 890 3.69 -17.94 25.13
CA PHE A 890 4.68 -16.88 25.20
C PHE A 890 6.11 -17.42 25.01
N TRP A 891 6.48 -18.47 25.73
CA TRP A 891 7.82 -19.06 25.63
C TRP A 891 8.12 -19.68 24.24
N LYS A 892 7.09 -19.87 23.41
CA LYS A 892 7.19 -20.33 22.01
C LYS A 892 6.98 -19.19 20.99
N SER A 893 6.63 -17.99 21.44
CA SER A 893 6.32 -16.83 20.61
C SER A 893 7.53 -16.36 19.81
N THR A 894 7.25 -15.61 18.73
CA THR A 894 8.26 -14.88 17.95
C THR A 894 8.99 -13.87 18.82
N ALA A 895 8.26 -13.14 19.69
CA ALA A 895 8.84 -12.12 20.56
C ALA A 895 9.90 -12.70 21.52
N PHE A 896 9.60 -13.82 22.20
CA PHE A 896 10.56 -14.46 23.08
C PHE A 896 11.76 -15.07 22.32
N LYS A 897 11.53 -15.65 21.14
CA LYS A 897 12.62 -16.14 20.28
C LYS A 897 13.55 -15.02 19.84
N GLN A 898 12.99 -13.86 19.50
CA GLN A 898 13.75 -12.66 19.17
C GLN A 898 14.53 -12.14 20.40
N LEU A 899 13.93 -12.13 21.60
CA LEU A 899 14.65 -11.80 22.84
C LEU A 899 15.87 -12.71 23.07
N VAL A 900 15.71 -14.03 22.93
CA VAL A 900 16.80 -15.01 23.07
C VAL A 900 17.90 -14.80 22.03
N HIS A 901 17.52 -14.55 20.78
CA HIS A 901 18.46 -14.33 19.69
C HIS A 901 19.31 -13.07 19.93
N ASN A 902 18.65 -11.93 20.17
CA ASN A 902 19.32 -10.65 20.35
C ASN A 902 20.16 -10.61 21.64
N TYR A 903 19.74 -11.31 22.70
CA TYR A 903 20.57 -11.47 23.92
C TYR A 903 21.93 -12.13 23.60
N LYS A 904 21.93 -13.16 22.75
CA LYS A 904 23.17 -13.86 22.34
C LYS A 904 23.99 -13.01 21.39
N GLU A 905 23.34 -12.42 20.39
CA GLU A 905 23.97 -11.57 19.38
C GLU A 905 24.71 -10.40 20.02
N HIS A 906 24.09 -9.75 21.01
CA HIS A 906 24.66 -8.61 21.72
C HIS A 906 25.39 -8.99 23.02
N LYS A 907 25.78 -10.26 23.19
CA LYS A 907 26.69 -10.74 24.25
C LYS A 907 26.21 -10.43 25.68
N GLY A 908 24.91 -10.49 25.95
CA GLY A 908 24.35 -10.36 27.30
C GLY A 908 23.34 -9.22 27.48
N TRP A 909 22.92 -8.99 28.73
CA TRP A 909 21.86 -8.01 29.05
C TRP A 909 22.27 -6.57 28.78
N ALA A 910 23.49 -6.18 29.18
CA ALA A 910 24.00 -4.83 28.94
C ALA A 910 24.06 -4.52 27.44
N GLY A 911 24.64 -5.42 26.62
CA GLY A 911 24.72 -5.22 25.18
C GLY A 911 23.36 -5.24 24.48
N LEU A 912 22.44 -6.12 24.91
CA LEU A 912 21.06 -6.13 24.42
C LEU A 912 20.32 -4.83 24.75
N LEU A 913 20.39 -4.36 26.00
CA LEU A 913 19.75 -3.11 26.42
C LEU A 913 20.37 -1.91 25.69
N ASN A 914 21.69 -1.89 25.50
CA ASN A 914 22.37 -0.87 24.70
C ASN A 914 21.87 -0.86 23.26
N TRP A 915 21.74 -2.04 22.64
CA TRP A 915 21.20 -2.15 21.29
C TRP A 915 19.75 -1.66 21.24
N ILE A 916 18.86 -2.14 22.12
CA ILE A 916 17.45 -1.72 22.19
C ILE A 916 17.35 -0.20 22.39
N ASN A 917 18.12 0.37 23.32
CA ASN A 917 18.07 1.79 23.62
C ASN A 917 18.55 2.63 22.42
N LEU A 918 19.58 2.17 21.70
CA LEU A 918 20.09 2.79 20.47
C LEU A 918 19.14 2.65 19.26
N GLN A 919 18.14 1.76 19.32
CA GLN A 919 17.06 1.67 18.33
C GLN A 919 16.03 2.80 18.58
N THR A 920 16.29 3.99 18.07
CA THR A 920 15.30 5.08 18.07
C THR A 920 14.06 4.70 17.24
N GLU A 921 12.94 4.43 17.92
CA GLU A 921 11.50 4.47 17.55
C GLU A 921 10.97 4.10 16.14
N LEU A 922 11.76 3.72 15.14
CA LEU A 922 11.27 3.48 13.76
C LEU A 922 11.91 2.30 13.00
N ASP A 923 12.89 1.59 13.59
CA ASP A 923 13.73 0.64 12.84
C ASP A 923 13.28 -0.83 12.86
N LEU A 924 12.03 -1.12 13.26
CA LEU A 924 11.46 -2.45 13.06
C LEU A 924 10.77 -2.56 11.70
N VAL A 925 11.61 -2.85 10.72
CA VAL A 925 11.35 -3.78 9.60
C VAL A 925 9.94 -3.68 9.00
N ARG A 926 9.77 -2.70 8.10
CA ARG A 926 8.75 -2.71 7.04
C ARG A 926 8.90 -3.97 6.15
N GLN A 927 8.46 -5.12 6.63
CA GLN A 927 8.48 -6.35 5.84
C GLN A 927 7.65 -6.16 4.57
N LYS A 928 8.36 -6.11 3.43
CA LYS A 928 7.98 -6.51 2.05
C LYS A 928 6.63 -6.07 1.45
N SER A 929 5.80 -5.32 2.17
CA SER A 929 4.49 -4.84 1.71
C SER A 929 4.42 -3.32 1.82
N GLU A 930 3.98 -2.67 0.76
CA GLU A 930 3.64 -1.25 0.77
C GLU A 930 2.39 -1.02 1.64
N LYS A 931 2.43 0.00 2.51
CA LYS A 931 1.33 0.35 3.41
C LYS A 931 1.24 1.88 3.53
N VAL A 932 0.03 2.40 3.71
CA VAL A 932 -0.21 3.81 4.04
C VAL A 932 0.47 4.14 5.36
N GLN A 933 1.32 5.15 5.38
CA GLN A 933 2.15 5.46 6.55
C GLN A 933 1.46 6.46 7.48
N ILE A 934 1.16 6.09 8.73
CA ILE A 934 0.64 7.02 9.74
C ILE A 934 1.74 7.31 10.74
N MET A 935 2.25 8.54 10.82
CA MET A 935 3.37 8.87 11.71
C MET A 935 3.26 10.29 12.27
N SER A 936 4.15 10.65 13.21
CA SER A 936 4.19 12.03 13.70
C SER A 936 4.79 12.99 12.66
N MET A 937 4.45 14.28 12.72
CA MET A 937 5.07 15.31 11.88
C MET A 937 6.60 15.31 12.02
N HIS A 938 7.13 15.11 13.24
CA HIS A 938 8.58 14.99 13.50
C HIS A 938 9.19 13.77 12.78
N ALA A 939 8.54 12.61 12.89
CA ALA A 939 9.00 11.37 12.25
C ALA A 939 9.00 11.43 10.72
N SER A 940 8.27 12.38 10.13
CA SER A 940 8.22 12.59 8.68
C SER A 940 9.45 13.28 8.10
N LYS A 941 10.30 13.88 8.95
CA LYS A 941 11.51 14.60 8.51
C LYS A 941 12.41 13.67 7.69
N GLY A 942 12.94 14.21 6.60
CA GLY A 942 13.74 13.44 5.62
C GLY A 942 12.92 12.60 4.63
N LEU A 943 11.62 12.37 4.86
CA LEU A 943 10.77 11.57 3.97
C LEU A 943 10.07 12.43 2.89
N GLU A 944 9.44 11.76 1.93
CA GLU A 944 8.61 12.37 0.89
C GLU A 944 7.53 11.41 0.41
N PHE A 945 6.37 11.95 0.03
CA PHE A 945 5.19 11.20 -0.39
C PHE A 945 4.44 11.94 -1.50
N LYS A 946 3.82 11.20 -2.43
CA LYS A 946 2.99 11.83 -3.48
C LYS A 946 1.76 12.51 -2.90
N ALA A 947 1.18 11.93 -1.85
CA ALA A 947 0.04 12.48 -1.13
C ALA A 947 0.27 12.51 0.39
N VAL A 948 -0.01 13.67 1.00
CA VAL A 948 0.11 13.88 2.46
C VAL A 948 -1.20 14.39 3.03
N PHE A 949 -1.63 13.77 4.14
CA PHE A 949 -2.78 14.18 4.94
C PHE A 949 -2.31 14.78 6.27
N LEU A 950 -2.74 15.99 6.58
CA LEU A 950 -2.47 16.72 7.82
C LEU A 950 -3.81 16.92 8.59
N PRO A 951 -4.23 15.95 9.41
CA PRO A 951 -5.42 16.07 10.24
C PRO A 951 -5.18 16.91 11.50
N ALA A 952 -6.27 17.26 12.16
CA ALA A 952 -6.25 17.94 13.46
C ALA A 952 -5.49 19.28 13.47
N LEU A 953 -5.64 20.08 12.40
CA LEU A 953 -5.15 21.45 12.34
C LEU A 953 -6.05 22.37 13.17
N GLU A 954 -5.94 22.22 14.49
CA GLU A 954 -6.76 22.85 15.53
C GLU A 954 -5.85 23.60 16.51
N ASP A 955 -6.24 24.80 16.94
CA ASP A 955 -5.48 25.61 17.90
C ASP A 955 -5.47 24.91 19.28
N GLY A 956 -4.27 24.53 19.73
CA GLY A 956 -4.04 23.65 20.88
C GLY A 956 -3.49 22.26 20.52
N ILE A 957 -3.64 21.82 19.26
CA ILE A 957 -2.96 20.64 18.70
C ILE A 957 -1.85 21.10 17.76
N VAL A 958 -2.14 21.98 16.81
CA VAL A 958 -1.17 22.64 15.93
C VAL A 958 -1.58 24.11 15.82
N PRO A 959 -0.96 25.06 16.54
CA PRO A 959 0.15 24.87 17.48
C PRO A 959 -0.21 24.07 18.75
N TYR A 960 0.73 23.26 19.25
CA TYR A 960 0.55 22.45 20.46
C TYR A 960 0.63 23.27 21.76
N SER A 961 -0.48 23.54 22.43
CA SER A 961 -0.49 24.41 23.63
C SER A 961 -0.20 23.70 24.96
N GLY A 962 0.43 22.52 24.93
CA GLY A 962 0.73 21.72 26.13
C GLY A 962 -0.37 20.75 26.53
N MET A 963 0.00 19.76 27.36
CA MET A 963 -0.89 18.65 27.72
C MET A 963 -2.03 19.09 28.65
N SER A 964 -1.77 20.11 29.50
CA SER A 964 -2.72 20.66 30.46
C SER A 964 -3.99 21.20 29.80
N THR A 965 -3.87 21.80 28.62
CA THR A 965 -5.00 22.32 27.83
C THR A 965 -5.88 21.19 27.30
N LEU A 966 -5.29 20.05 26.94
CA LEU A 966 -6.00 18.89 26.37
C LEU A 966 -6.59 17.97 27.45
N THR A 967 -5.94 17.87 28.63
CA THR A 967 -6.41 17.03 29.74
C THR A 967 -7.27 17.79 30.76
N GLY A 968 -7.16 19.11 30.84
CA GLY A 968 -7.90 19.96 31.78
C GLY A 968 -7.32 20.06 33.20
N THR A 969 -6.09 19.59 33.42
CA THR A 969 -5.39 19.73 34.71
C THR A 969 -4.80 21.14 34.85
N THR A 970 -5.29 21.90 35.83
CA THR A 970 -4.87 23.28 36.14
C THR A 970 -3.62 23.39 37.03
N SER A 971 -2.92 22.29 37.26
CA SER A 971 -1.86 22.16 38.29
C SER A 971 -0.42 22.29 37.78
N GLY A 972 -0.18 22.90 36.62
CA GLY A 972 1.17 23.12 36.06
C GLY A 972 1.42 24.58 35.66
N ALA A 973 2.69 25.00 35.71
CA ALA A 973 3.14 26.23 35.05
C ALA A 973 2.78 26.16 33.55
N PRO A 974 2.48 27.29 32.88
CA PRO A 974 2.25 27.29 31.43
C PRO A 974 3.49 26.70 30.74
N ASP A 975 3.32 25.62 29.97
CA ASP A 975 4.38 25.07 29.13
C ASP A 975 4.84 26.21 28.21
N HIS A 976 6.13 26.56 28.26
CA HIS A 976 6.70 27.59 27.40
C HIS A 976 6.67 27.04 25.97
N PHE A 977 5.74 27.52 25.15
CA PHE A 977 5.52 27.00 23.81
C PHE A 977 6.09 27.96 22.77
N ASP A 978 7.04 27.47 21.97
CA ASP A 978 7.61 28.21 20.85
C ASP A 978 6.71 28.10 19.62
N VAL A 979 5.93 29.15 19.36
CA VAL A 979 5.03 29.25 18.21
C VAL A 979 5.81 29.16 16.89
N ASP A 980 7.04 29.66 16.84
CA ASP A 980 7.86 29.64 15.63
C ASP A 980 8.40 28.24 15.36
N GLU A 981 8.68 27.43 16.40
CA GLU A 981 9.04 26.01 16.22
C GLU A 981 7.90 25.21 15.61
N GLU A 982 6.65 25.49 15.99
CA GLU A 982 5.51 24.74 15.45
C GLU A 982 5.04 25.21 14.08
N ARG A 983 5.31 26.47 13.77
CA ARG A 983 5.27 26.98 12.39
C ARG A 983 6.28 26.25 11.51
N ARG A 984 7.53 26.04 11.98
CA ARG A 984 8.53 25.19 11.29
C ARG A 984 8.11 23.73 11.18
N LEU A 985 7.47 23.17 12.21
CA LEU A 985 6.96 21.80 12.17
C LEU A 985 5.88 21.62 11.09
N LEU A 986 4.94 22.56 10.98
CA LEU A 986 3.91 22.54 9.94
C LEU A 986 4.52 22.71 8.55
N TYR A 987 5.53 23.58 8.40
CA TYR A 987 6.31 23.73 7.17
C TYR A 987 6.98 22.42 6.73
N VAL A 988 7.64 21.73 7.66
CA VAL A 988 8.24 20.41 7.40
C VAL A 988 7.17 19.44 6.90
N ALA A 989 6.00 19.41 7.55
CA ALA A 989 4.90 18.51 7.21
C ALA A 989 4.32 18.78 5.81
N ILE A 990 4.09 20.04 5.46
CA ILE A 990 3.60 20.44 4.12
C ILE A 990 4.62 20.07 3.03
N THR A 991 5.91 20.32 3.27
CA THR A 991 7.00 20.06 2.31
C THR A 991 7.33 18.56 2.14
N ARG A 992 6.61 17.67 2.83
CA ARG A 992 6.65 16.22 2.56
C ARG A 992 5.81 15.85 1.34
N ALA A 993 4.84 16.69 0.95
CA ALA A 993 3.95 16.45 -0.17
C ALA A 993 4.63 16.78 -1.50
N GLU A 994 4.50 15.88 -2.47
CA GLU A 994 4.96 16.11 -3.84
C GLU A 994 3.90 16.83 -4.69
N GLN A 995 2.66 16.33 -4.68
CA GLN A 995 1.60 16.72 -5.63
C GLN A 995 0.25 16.94 -4.95
N LEU A 996 -0.10 16.13 -3.94
CA LEU A 996 -1.39 16.23 -3.25
C LEU A 996 -1.22 16.54 -1.77
N LEU A 997 -1.92 17.59 -1.31
CA LEU A 997 -1.92 18.01 0.09
C LEU A 997 -3.37 18.11 0.60
N PHE A 998 -3.68 17.32 1.62
CA PHE A 998 -5.00 17.31 2.26
C PHE A 998 -4.88 17.83 3.68
N LEU A 999 -5.54 18.95 3.95
CA LEU A 999 -5.61 19.61 5.24
C LEU A 999 -6.99 19.36 5.86
N SER A 1000 -7.06 19.05 7.15
CA SER A 1000 -8.35 18.92 7.82
C SER A 1000 -8.34 19.32 9.29
N HIS A 1001 -9.51 19.72 9.77
CA HIS A 1001 -9.77 19.98 11.18
C HIS A 1001 -11.19 19.51 11.56
N SER A 1002 -11.42 19.33 12.86
CA SER A 1002 -12.72 18.94 13.41
C SER A 1002 -13.26 19.96 14.40
N THR A 1003 -14.59 20.15 14.44
CA THR A 1003 -15.24 21.01 15.45
C THR A 1003 -15.18 20.39 16.85
N THR A 1004 -15.22 19.06 16.92
CA THR A 1004 -15.23 18.29 18.17
C THR A 1004 -14.32 17.08 18.07
N ARG A 1005 -13.51 16.84 19.10
CA ARG A 1005 -12.56 15.72 19.13
C ARG A 1005 -12.55 15.05 20.48
N MET A 1006 -12.51 13.73 20.51
CA MET A 1006 -12.27 12.97 21.73
C MET A 1006 -10.76 12.69 21.89
N ILE A 1007 -10.15 13.24 22.93
CA ILE A 1007 -8.73 13.02 23.27
C ILE A 1007 -8.68 12.57 24.74
N TYR A 1008 -7.95 11.48 25.03
CA TYR A 1008 -7.78 10.93 26.39
C TYR A 1008 -9.11 10.73 27.16
N GLY A 1009 -10.17 10.30 26.45
CA GLY A 1009 -11.49 10.06 27.04
C GLY A 1009 -12.33 11.32 27.31
N ARG A 1010 -11.87 12.50 26.88
CA ARG A 1010 -12.60 13.77 27.00
C ARG A 1010 -12.89 14.38 25.63
N THR A 1011 -14.09 14.94 25.48
CA THR A 1011 -14.45 15.74 24.31
C THR A 1011 -13.94 17.17 24.47
N VAL A 1012 -13.11 17.62 23.53
CA VAL A 1012 -12.62 18.99 23.42
C VAL A 1012 -13.25 19.70 22.23
N HIS A 1013 -13.41 21.02 22.38
CA HIS A 1013 -13.90 21.94 21.35
C HIS A 1013 -12.78 22.95 21.09
N LEU A 1014 -12.06 22.78 19.99
CA LEU A 1014 -10.93 23.62 19.62
C LEU A 1014 -11.29 24.48 18.40
N ALA A 1015 -10.73 25.68 18.34
CA ALA A 1015 -10.83 26.51 17.14
C ALA A 1015 -9.93 25.94 16.03
N PRO A 1016 -10.19 26.24 14.74
CA PRO A 1016 -9.26 25.94 13.67
C PRO A 1016 -7.87 26.55 13.97
N SER A 1017 -6.81 25.89 13.51
CA SER A 1017 -5.45 26.36 13.71
C SER A 1017 -5.26 27.78 13.17
N ARG A 1018 -4.64 28.65 13.98
CA ARG A 1018 -4.30 30.02 13.56
C ARG A 1018 -3.38 30.07 12.34
N PHE A 1019 -2.57 29.03 12.10
CA PHE A 1019 -1.68 28.95 10.94
C PHE A 1019 -2.43 28.78 9.62
N LEU A 1020 -3.70 28.36 9.64
CA LEU A 1020 -4.51 28.24 8.43
C LEU A 1020 -4.84 29.60 7.81
N ALA A 1021 -4.87 30.67 8.62
CA ALA A 1021 -5.13 32.03 8.14
C ALA A 1021 -3.96 32.61 7.33
N ASP A 1022 -2.75 32.05 7.48
CA ASP A 1022 -1.54 32.49 6.78
C ASP A 1022 -1.43 31.83 5.38
N LEU A 1023 -2.28 30.84 5.07
CA LEU A 1023 -2.22 30.09 3.81
C LEU A 1023 -2.99 30.82 2.68
N PRO A 1024 -2.48 30.83 1.43
CA PRO A 1024 -3.18 31.44 0.29
C PRO A 1024 -4.55 30.80 0.00
N GLU A 1025 -5.63 31.59 0.10
CA GLU A 1025 -7.01 31.13 -0.13
C GLU A 1025 -7.39 30.97 -1.61
N ASP A 1026 -6.69 31.66 -2.53
CA ASP A 1026 -7.06 31.78 -3.95
C ASP A 1026 -7.03 30.45 -4.73
N ARG A 1027 -6.42 29.40 -4.15
CA ARG A 1027 -6.21 28.09 -4.77
C ARG A 1027 -6.62 26.90 -3.88
N LEU A 1028 -7.29 27.16 -2.75
CA LEU A 1028 -7.67 26.15 -1.77
C LEU A 1028 -9.08 25.61 -2.04
N MET A 1029 -9.23 24.29 -2.25
CA MET A 1029 -10.56 23.67 -2.40
C MET A 1029 -11.18 23.36 -1.04
N HIS A 1030 -12.20 24.12 -0.64
CA HIS A 1030 -12.92 23.92 0.62
C HIS A 1030 -14.09 22.95 0.50
N SER A 1031 -14.21 22.05 1.47
CA SER A 1031 -15.37 21.17 1.65
C SER A 1031 -15.73 21.01 3.12
N ALA A 1032 -17.03 20.95 3.45
CA ALA A 1032 -17.51 20.83 4.83
C ALA A 1032 -18.71 19.88 4.93
N LEU A 1033 -18.73 19.04 5.95
CA LEU A 1033 -19.82 18.08 6.22
C LEU A 1033 -20.85 18.70 7.18
N LYS A 1034 -22.01 19.13 6.66
CA LYS A 1034 -23.10 19.65 7.50
C LYS A 1034 -23.83 18.51 8.23
N ALA A 1035 -23.87 18.55 9.55
CA ALA A 1035 -24.61 17.58 10.36
C ALA A 1035 -26.13 17.66 10.09
N LYS A 1036 -26.74 16.58 9.58
CA LYS A 1036 -28.21 16.46 9.51
C LYS A 1036 -28.75 16.24 10.93
N LYS A 1037 -29.46 17.23 11.49
CA LYS A 1037 -30.31 17.02 12.69
C LYS A 1037 -31.39 16.00 12.34
N LYS A 1038 -31.26 14.76 12.82
CA LYS A 1038 -32.36 13.78 12.84
C LYS A 1038 -33.43 14.30 13.79
N HIS A 1039 -34.54 14.83 13.26
CA HIS A 1039 -35.76 14.96 14.05
C HIS A 1039 -36.19 13.54 14.43
N LYS A 1040 -36.18 13.25 15.74
CA LYS A 1040 -36.89 12.10 16.29
C LYS A 1040 -38.38 12.37 16.05
N GLU A 1041 -38.96 11.74 15.04
CA GLU A 1041 -40.41 11.61 14.96
C GLU A 1041 -40.84 10.73 16.14
N THR A 1042 -41.48 11.36 17.12
CA THR A 1042 -42.21 10.69 18.17
C THR A 1042 -43.32 9.88 17.50
N GLN A 1043 -43.15 8.56 17.43
CA GLN A 1043 -44.25 7.66 17.10
C GLN A 1043 -45.36 7.87 18.14
N LEU A 1044 -46.44 8.53 17.72
CA LEU A 1044 -47.72 8.48 18.40
C LEU A 1044 -48.20 7.02 18.32
N THR A 1045 -48.18 6.33 19.45
CA THR A 1045 -48.97 5.12 19.68
C THR A 1045 -50.44 5.48 19.53
N LEU A 1046 -51.10 4.89 18.54
CA LEU A 1046 -52.55 4.78 18.51
C LEU A 1046 -52.93 3.31 18.35
N LEU A 1047 -53.80 2.91 19.30
CA LEU A 1047 -54.65 1.74 19.34
C LEU A 1047 -55.31 1.42 17.99
#